data_AF-A0A522WIV9-F1
#
_entry.id   AF-A0A522WIV9-F1
#
_cell.length_a   1.000
_cell.length_b   1.000
_cell.length_c   1.000
_cell.angle_alpha   90.00
_cell.angle_beta   90.00
_cell.angle_gamma   90.00
#
_symmetry.space_group_name_H-M   'P 1'
#
loop_
_entity.id
_entity.type
_entity.pdbx_description
1 polymer ?
#
loop_
_entity_poly.entity_id
_entity_poly.type
_entity_poly.pdbx_seq_one_letter_code
_entity_poly.pdbx_strand_id
1 'polypeptide(L)'
;MTKISHQRAIVNRQAIIGRLEALAAEDLPKNKRRSRALEVFKQVLAQGRTEIRRRFDERGDGSETVRENCFLIDQLVRLVHDFAAEHEFPQGVRTSGETMSLVAVGGYGRGELSPHSDIDLLFLLPYKRMPYHEQVVEYILYMLWDVGLKVGHSTRSAEDCIRNAKADLTIRTALLEMRWLWGDQPLFAELWKRYLNEVMANTAVEFVEAKLAERDARHSQMGDSRYVLEPNVKEGKGGLRDLHTLYWIAKYMYRVNDIAELADAGIISRPAARRFVKAQAFLWTVRCHLHYLTDRPEDRLTFDVQPEMAVRMHYAERSCSRGVERFMKHYFLIAKDVGDLTRLFCAIAEEQHKRKPRRLQLGRLFSRRTIVAGFVLEGGRLDVTNDHQFEIEPVAMIRLFHTALEHDVDIHPRALDRVHRSLKRIDAAMRSDPDANRLFIEMLTSRKNPEVALRHMNESGVLGRFIPDFGRVVAQMQYDMYHVFTVDEHTVQALGILHSLEAGELMNEAPTSSEIIHQIASRRALYVATFLHDIAKGRSGDHSVLGAEVAIKLGPRLGLTDEETETSAWLVREHLSMSRIAFKRDIDDPKTISDFVALVQSPERLKLMLCLTVADIRAVGPTVWNAWKAGLLRELYQRAQDVLTGGFSATAHATRVKAAQAALRAELLRLGWPPEEIDTHLARG
;
A
#
# COMPACT_ATOMS: atom_id res chain seq x y z
N MET A 1 8.07 -25.48 10.61
CA MET A 1 6.70 -25.11 11.08
C MET A 1 6.59 -25.31 12.58
N THR A 2 6.24 -24.28 13.35
CA THR A 2 5.95 -24.41 14.78
C THR A 2 4.77 -25.38 14.98
N LYS A 3 4.91 -26.32 15.90
CA LYS A 3 3.89 -27.33 16.18
C LYS A 3 2.68 -26.67 16.83
N ILE A 4 1.47 -26.94 16.32
CA ILE A 4 0.22 -26.46 16.93
C ILE A 4 0.08 -27.12 18.31
N SER A 5 -0.14 -26.31 19.33
CA SER A 5 -0.33 -26.80 20.70
C SER A 5 -1.72 -27.42 20.87
N HIS A 6 -1.83 -28.51 21.65
CA HIS A 6 -3.10 -29.15 22.01
C HIS A 6 -4.06 -29.39 20.82
N GLN A 7 -3.56 -30.01 19.73
CA GLN A 7 -4.31 -30.24 18.49
C GLN A 7 -5.66 -30.95 18.71
N ARG A 8 -5.75 -31.86 19.68
CA ARG A 8 -6.98 -32.61 20.00
C ARG A 8 -8.14 -31.74 20.47
N ALA A 9 -7.86 -30.55 21.01
CA ALA A 9 -8.91 -29.60 21.37
C ALA A 9 -9.51 -28.92 20.14
N ILE A 10 -8.75 -28.77 19.04
CA ILE A 10 -9.28 -28.27 17.77
C ILE A 10 -10.03 -29.39 17.03
N VAL A 11 -9.40 -30.56 16.87
CA VAL A 11 -10.03 -31.74 16.27
C VAL A 11 -9.50 -33.02 16.93
N ASN A 12 -10.39 -33.79 17.55
CA ASN A 12 -10.07 -35.14 18.02
C ASN A 12 -10.39 -36.19 16.94
N ARG A 13 -9.46 -36.37 15.99
CA ARG A 13 -9.63 -37.26 14.84
C ARG A 13 -10.01 -38.69 15.25
N GLN A 14 -9.41 -39.24 16.31
CA GLN A 14 -9.67 -40.60 16.76
C GLN A 14 -11.12 -40.80 17.21
N ALA A 15 -11.66 -39.86 18.00
CA ALA A 15 -13.05 -39.92 18.44
C ALA A 15 -14.03 -39.77 17.27
N ILE A 16 -13.68 -38.95 16.27
CA ILE A 16 -14.51 -38.73 15.09
C ILE A 16 -14.52 -39.97 14.18
N ILE A 17 -13.35 -40.59 13.95
CA ILE A 17 -13.25 -41.85 13.18
C ILE A 17 -14.17 -42.91 13.80
N GLY A 18 -14.09 -43.14 15.12
CA GLY A 18 -14.95 -44.14 15.77
C GLY A 18 -16.45 -43.86 15.62
N ARG A 19 -16.87 -42.58 15.60
CA ARG A 19 -18.26 -42.19 15.32
C ARG A 19 -18.67 -42.48 13.87
N LEU A 20 -17.76 -42.23 12.93
CA LEU A 20 -18.00 -42.47 11.51
C LEU A 20 -18.02 -43.96 11.17
N GLU A 21 -17.13 -44.76 11.77
CA GLU A 21 -17.11 -46.22 11.66
C GLU A 21 -18.40 -46.83 12.22
N ALA A 22 -18.84 -46.39 13.41
CA ALA A 22 -20.11 -46.82 13.98
C ALA A 22 -21.29 -46.49 13.08
N LEU A 23 -21.31 -45.27 12.51
CA LEU A 23 -22.33 -44.86 11.55
C LEU A 23 -22.30 -45.69 10.25
N ALA A 24 -21.10 -46.01 9.76
CA ALA A 24 -20.92 -46.80 8.53
C ALA A 24 -21.37 -48.26 8.71
N ALA A 25 -21.28 -48.79 9.93
CA ALA A 25 -21.75 -50.13 10.29
C ALA A 25 -23.28 -50.24 10.43
N GLU A 26 -24.00 -49.12 10.54
CA GLU A 26 -25.48 -49.13 10.54
C GLU A 26 -26.01 -49.47 9.14
N ASP A 27 -27.04 -50.33 9.06
CA ASP A 27 -27.74 -50.65 7.81
C ASP A 27 -28.69 -49.50 7.39
N LEU A 28 -28.08 -48.41 6.95
CA LEU A 28 -28.78 -47.20 6.51
C LEU A 28 -28.74 -47.07 4.98
N PRO A 29 -29.83 -46.62 4.34
CA PRO A 29 -29.79 -46.15 2.96
C PRO A 29 -28.71 -45.08 2.77
N LYS A 30 -28.02 -45.11 1.62
CA LYS A 30 -26.88 -44.21 1.31
C LYS A 30 -27.17 -42.73 1.58
N ASN A 31 -28.36 -42.27 1.20
CA ASN A 31 -28.78 -40.88 1.43
C ASN A 31 -28.86 -40.54 2.93
N LYS A 32 -29.42 -41.42 3.76
CA LYS A 32 -29.51 -41.22 5.22
C LYS A 32 -28.13 -41.27 5.88
N ARG A 33 -27.27 -42.18 5.46
CA ARG A 33 -25.89 -42.28 5.96
C ARG A 33 -25.08 -41.03 5.63
N ARG A 34 -25.13 -40.56 4.37
CA ARG A 34 -24.53 -39.29 3.93
C ARG A 34 -25.01 -38.11 4.79
N SER A 35 -26.32 -37.97 5.00
CA SER A 35 -26.87 -36.88 5.84
C SER A 35 -26.37 -36.93 7.28
N ARG A 36 -26.25 -38.12 7.89
CA ARG A 36 -25.69 -38.24 9.24
C ARG A 36 -24.20 -37.95 9.29
N ALA A 37 -23.42 -38.41 8.31
CA ALA A 37 -21.99 -38.10 8.21
C ALA A 37 -21.77 -36.59 8.03
N LEU A 38 -22.62 -35.94 7.23
CA LEU A 38 -22.61 -34.49 7.03
C LEU A 38 -22.80 -33.75 8.36
N GLU A 39 -23.74 -34.17 9.20
CA GLU A 39 -23.94 -33.55 10.51
C GLU A 39 -22.73 -33.75 11.45
N VAL A 40 -22.04 -34.90 11.39
CA VAL A 40 -20.77 -35.09 12.09
C VAL A 40 -19.73 -34.07 11.61
N PHE A 41 -19.57 -33.91 10.29
CA PHE A 41 -18.59 -32.98 9.72
C PHE A 41 -18.90 -31.51 10.02
N LYS A 42 -20.17 -31.10 9.99
CA LYS A 42 -20.61 -29.76 10.42
C LYS A 42 -20.26 -29.51 11.89
N GLN A 43 -20.50 -30.48 12.77
CA GLN A 43 -20.14 -30.37 14.18
C GLN A 43 -18.64 -30.22 14.38
N VAL A 44 -17.82 -31.00 13.66
CA VAL A 44 -16.35 -30.90 13.69
C VAL A 44 -15.88 -29.51 13.28
N LEU A 45 -16.39 -28.98 12.16
CA LEU A 45 -16.02 -27.65 11.69
C LEU A 45 -16.44 -26.56 12.68
N ALA A 46 -17.67 -26.62 13.21
CA ALA A 46 -18.19 -25.63 14.15
C ALA A 46 -17.42 -25.62 15.48
N GLN A 47 -17.16 -26.81 16.06
CA GLN A 47 -16.40 -26.94 17.31
C GLN A 47 -14.95 -26.47 17.13
N GLY A 48 -14.30 -26.90 16.04
CA GLY A 48 -12.94 -26.48 15.73
C GLY A 48 -12.81 -24.98 15.55
N ARG A 49 -13.72 -24.35 14.79
CA ARG A 49 -13.75 -22.88 14.62
C ARG A 49 -13.98 -22.15 15.93
N THR A 50 -14.85 -22.68 16.80
CA THR A 50 -15.12 -22.10 18.12
C THR A 50 -13.86 -22.13 19.00
N GLU A 51 -13.15 -23.25 19.03
CA GLU A 51 -11.91 -23.37 19.80
C GLU A 51 -10.81 -22.45 19.26
N ILE A 52 -10.64 -22.38 17.93
CA ILE A 52 -9.64 -21.49 17.31
C ILE A 52 -9.96 -20.02 17.61
N ARG A 53 -11.23 -19.63 17.52
CA ARG A 53 -11.66 -18.27 17.87
C ARG A 53 -11.39 -17.97 19.34
N ARG A 54 -11.70 -18.90 20.26
CA ARG A 54 -11.38 -18.75 21.69
C ARG A 54 -9.89 -18.51 21.92
N ARG A 55 -9.02 -19.30 21.27
CA ARG A 55 -7.56 -19.12 21.35
C ARG A 55 -7.10 -17.78 20.81
N PHE A 56 -7.68 -17.34 19.69
CA PHE A 56 -7.36 -16.05 19.11
C PHE A 56 -7.78 -14.89 20.02
N ASP A 57 -8.99 -14.94 20.58
CA ASP A 57 -9.50 -13.92 21.50
C ASP A 57 -8.64 -13.83 22.78
N GLU A 58 -8.01 -14.94 23.21
CA GLU A 58 -7.10 -14.97 24.36
C GLU A 58 -5.67 -14.47 24.03
N ARG A 59 -5.17 -14.72 22.81
CA ARG A 59 -3.74 -14.54 22.47
C ARG A 59 -3.47 -13.39 21.51
N GLY A 60 -4.42 -13.03 20.65
CA GLY A 60 -4.26 -12.03 19.59
C GLY A 60 -3.25 -12.41 18.50
N ASP A 61 -2.90 -13.69 18.35
CA ASP A 61 -1.90 -14.16 17.39
C ASP A 61 -2.55 -14.67 16.09
N GLY A 62 -2.55 -13.81 15.06
CA GLY A 62 -3.03 -14.17 13.73
C GLY A 62 -2.17 -15.24 13.06
N SER A 63 -0.88 -15.31 13.34
CA SER A 63 0.04 -16.30 12.76
C SER A 63 -0.30 -17.71 13.26
N GLU A 64 -0.59 -17.87 14.55
CA GLU A 64 -1.10 -19.15 15.08
C GLU A 64 -2.48 -19.47 14.51
N THR A 65 -3.39 -18.50 14.52
CA THR A 65 -4.78 -18.66 14.05
C THR A 65 -4.87 -19.15 12.61
N VAL A 66 -4.06 -18.60 11.69
CA VAL A 66 -4.10 -19.04 10.27
C VAL A 66 -3.64 -20.49 10.09
N ARG A 67 -2.68 -20.93 10.92
CA ARG A 67 -2.17 -22.31 10.91
C ARG A 67 -3.14 -23.28 11.56
N GLU A 68 -3.80 -22.87 12.64
CA GLU A 68 -4.83 -23.67 13.30
C GLU A 68 -6.06 -23.88 12.41
N ASN A 69 -6.51 -22.83 11.71
CA ASN A 69 -7.57 -22.96 10.70
C ASN A 69 -7.17 -23.93 9.60
N CYS A 70 -5.95 -23.80 9.06
CA CYS A 70 -5.42 -24.72 8.08
C CYS A 70 -5.42 -26.17 8.58
N PHE A 71 -4.97 -26.40 9.82
CA PHE A 71 -4.96 -27.73 10.43
C PHE A 71 -6.35 -28.33 10.60
N LEU A 72 -7.34 -27.54 11.05
CA LEU A 72 -8.74 -27.98 11.15
C LEU A 72 -9.26 -28.46 9.78
N ILE A 73 -9.05 -27.66 8.74
CA ILE A 73 -9.48 -28.02 7.37
C ILE A 73 -8.72 -29.25 6.86
N ASP A 74 -7.42 -29.36 7.10
CA ASP A 74 -6.64 -30.56 6.74
C ASP A 74 -7.25 -31.82 7.35
N GLN A 75 -7.61 -31.78 8.64
CA GLN A 75 -8.21 -32.95 9.29
C GLN A 75 -9.60 -33.26 8.75
N LEU A 76 -10.41 -32.23 8.49
CA LEU A 76 -11.76 -32.40 7.93
C LEU A 76 -11.71 -33.01 6.53
N VAL A 77 -10.87 -32.49 5.63
CA VAL A 77 -10.72 -33.02 4.27
C VAL A 77 -10.25 -34.48 4.29
N ARG A 78 -9.32 -34.84 5.19
CA ARG A 78 -8.88 -36.22 5.39
C ARG A 78 -10.01 -37.13 5.84
N LEU A 79 -10.78 -36.70 6.83
CA LEU A 79 -11.93 -37.48 7.34
C LEU A 79 -13.00 -37.69 6.27
N VAL A 80 -13.32 -36.66 5.48
CA VAL A 80 -14.28 -36.76 4.38
C VAL A 80 -13.77 -37.72 3.30
N HIS A 81 -12.48 -37.62 2.95
CA HIS A 81 -11.86 -38.54 2.00
C HIS A 81 -11.90 -39.99 2.48
N ASP A 82 -11.45 -40.25 3.70
CA ASP A 82 -11.40 -41.61 4.26
C ASP A 82 -12.80 -42.23 4.30
N PHE A 83 -13.80 -41.46 4.76
CA PHE A 83 -15.18 -41.92 4.77
C PHE A 83 -15.71 -42.26 3.37
N ALA A 84 -15.40 -41.42 2.37
CA ALA A 84 -15.80 -41.66 0.98
C ALA A 84 -15.15 -42.94 0.43
N ALA A 85 -13.83 -43.08 0.59
CA ALA A 85 -13.05 -44.17 0.00
C ALA A 85 -13.25 -45.52 0.71
N GLU A 86 -13.46 -45.51 2.03
CA GLU A 86 -13.52 -46.75 2.84
C GLU A 86 -14.96 -47.24 3.06
N HIS A 87 -15.97 -46.36 3.01
CA HIS A 87 -17.35 -46.73 3.36
C HIS A 87 -18.38 -46.49 2.26
N GLU A 88 -18.27 -45.41 1.47
CA GLU A 88 -19.25 -45.14 0.41
C GLU A 88 -18.89 -45.80 -0.92
N PHE A 89 -17.60 -45.87 -1.23
CA PHE A 89 -17.05 -46.46 -2.44
C PHE A 89 -15.91 -47.46 -2.14
N PRO A 90 -16.14 -48.45 -1.26
CA PRO A 90 -15.10 -49.40 -0.86
C PRO A 90 -14.59 -50.18 -2.08
N GLN A 91 -13.26 -50.26 -2.20
CA GLN A 91 -12.60 -51.07 -3.22
C GLN A 91 -12.17 -52.41 -2.62
N GLY A 92 -12.56 -53.52 -3.25
CA GLY A 92 -12.17 -54.86 -2.79
C GLY A 92 -10.67 -55.12 -2.94
N VAL A 93 -10.08 -54.75 -4.09
CA VAL A 93 -8.64 -54.79 -4.35
C VAL A 93 -8.25 -53.48 -5.01
N ARG A 94 -7.43 -52.67 -4.35
CA ARG A 94 -6.92 -51.41 -4.93
C ARG A 94 -5.91 -51.72 -6.04
N THR A 95 -6.17 -51.20 -7.23
CA THR A 95 -5.24 -51.22 -8.36
C THR A 95 -4.50 -49.89 -8.49
N SER A 96 -3.36 -49.88 -9.18
CA SER A 96 -2.60 -48.65 -9.44
C SER A 96 -3.38 -47.59 -10.23
N GLY A 97 -4.39 -48.00 -11.00
CA GLY A 97 -5.28 -47.10 -11.76
C GLY A 97 -6.29 -46.34 -10.90
N GLU A 98 -6.48 -46.74 -9.64
CA GLU A 98 -7.42 -46.15 -8.69
C GLU A 98 -6.72 -45.26 -7.65
N THR A 99 -5.42 -45.00 -7.84
CA THR A 99 -4.67 -44.08 -6.99
C THR A 99 -5.17 -42.65 -7.14
N MET A 100 -5.17 -41.88 -6.05
CA MET A 100 -5.58 -40.49 -6.01
C MET A 100 -4.84 -39.77 -4.89
N SER A 101 -4.37 -38.55 -5.16
CA SER A 101 -3.81 -37.67 -4.12
C SER A 101 -4.57 -36.37 -4.02
N LEU A 102 -4.87 -35.97 -2.77
CA LEU A 102 -5.43 -34.67 -2.46
C LEU A 102 -4.30 -33.71 -2.12
N VAL A 103 -4.27 -32.59 -2.84
CA VAL A 103 -3.22 -31.58 -2.74
C VAL A 103 -3.87 -30.22 -2.51
N ALA A 104 -3.44 -29.50 -1.48
CA ALA A 104 -3.84 -28.11 -1.30
C ALA A 104 -2.99 -27.20 -2.20
N VAL A 105 -3.59 -26.18 -2.79
CA VAL A 105 -2.89 -25.17 -3.60
C VAL A 105 -3.22 -23.76 -3.10
N GLY A 106 -2.53 -22.75 -3.63
CA GLY A 106 -2.78 -21.35 -3.26
C GLY A 106 -2.53 -21.05 -1.77
N GLY A 107 -3.36 -20.18 -1.18
CA GLY A 107 -3.29 -19.83 0.24
C GLY A 107 -3.48 -21.03 1.18
N TYR A 108 -4.31 -22.00 0.80
CA TYR A 108 -4.48 -23.23 1.55
C TYR A 108 -3.23 -24.12 1.50
N GLY A 109 -2.61 -24.21 0.31
CA GLY A 109 -1.35 -24.91 0.09
C GLY A 109 -0.20 -24.33 0.92
N ARG A 110 -0.08 -22.99 0.94
CA ARG A 110 0.90 -22.26 1.77
C ARG A 110 0.69 -22.42 3.28
N GLY A 111 -0.48 -22.92 3.69
CA GLY A 111 -0.82 -23.17 5.09
C GLY A 111 -1.34 -21.94 5.82
N GLU A 112 -1.91 -20.99 5.08
CA GLU A 112 -2.28 -19.66 5.57
C GLU A 112 -3.79 -19.40 5.34
N LEU A 113 -4.64 -20.00 6.18
CA LEU A 113 -6.09 -19.79 6.09
C LEU A 113 -6.57 -18.80 7.16
N SER A 114 -6.90 -17.58 6.75
CA SER A 114 -7.65 -16.66 7.61
C SER A 114 -9.09 -17.15 7.80
N PRO A 115 -9.81 -16.72 8.85
CA PRO A 115 -11.24 -17.00 8.99
C PRO A 115 -12.00 -16.67 7.70
N HIS A 116 -13.05 -17.42 7.35
CA HIS A 116 -13.81 -17.22 6.11
C HIS A 116 -13.02 -17.29 4.78
N SER A 117 -11.76 -17.77 4.79
CA SER A 117 -11.02 -18.00 3.55
C SER A 117 -11.59 -19.18 2.78
N ASP A 118 -11.55 -19.07 1.46
CA ASP A 118 -11.83 -20.18 0.56
C ASP A 118 -10.71 -21.22 0.64
N ILE A 119 -11.01 -22.46 0.23
CA ILE A 119 -10.03 -23.54 0.16
C ILE A 119 -9.88 -24.02 -1.28
N ASP A 120 -8.66 -24.26 -1.72
CA ASP A 120 -8.36 -24.71 -3.07
C ASP A 120 -7.75 -26.12 -3.07
N LEU A 121 -8.42 -27.05 -3.76
CA LEU A 121 -8.05 -28.46 -3.83
C LEU A 121 -7.67 -28.90 -5.25
N LEU A 122 -6.53 -29.56 -5.37
CA LEU A 122 -6.16 -30.34 -6.55
C LEU A 122 -6.37 -31.82 -6.25
N PHE A 123 -7.30 -32.43 -6.97
CA PHE A 123 -7.47 -33.88 -7.05
C PHE A 123 -6.52 -34.39 -8.14
N LEU A 124 -5.36 -34.88 -7.69
CA LEU A 124 -4.32 -35.40 -8.56
C LEU A 124 -4.60 -36.87 -8.85
N LEU A 125 -4.77 -37.20 -10.12
CA LEU A 125 -5.12 -38.53 -10.62
C LEU A 125 -4.05 -39.08 -11.57
N PRO A 126 -4.00 -40.41 -11.78
CA PRO A 126 -3.31 -41.00 -12.92
C PRO A 126 -3.82 -40.44 -14.24
N TYR A 127 -3.01 -40.59 -15.30
CA TYR A 127 -3.40 -40.17 -16.66
C TYR A 127 -4.71 -40.82 -17.12
N LYS A 128 -4.88 -42.13 -16.85
CA LYS A 128 -6.11 -42.84 -17.15
C LYS A 128 -7.11 -42.66 -16.00
N ARG A 129 -8.21 -41.96 -16.27
CA ARG A 129 -9.30 -41.75 -15.31
C ARG A 129 -10.24 -42.96 -15.29
N MET A 130 -10.79 -43.25 -14.12
CA MET A 130 -11.71 -44.36 -13.85
C MET A 130 -12.99 -43.78 -13.24
N PRO A 131 -14.16 -44.41 -13.42
CA PRO A 131 -15.43 -43.94 -12.83
C PRO A 131 -15.38 -43.77 -11.30
N TYR A 132 -14.56 -44.57 -10.62
CA TYR A 132 -14.29 -44.43 -9.19
C TYR A 132 -13.81 -43.03 -8.80
N HIS A 133 -12.92 -42.42 -9.60
CA HIS A 133 -12.39 -41.09 -9.32
C HIS A 133 -13.48 -40.04 -9.36
N GLU A 134 -14.36 -40.10 -10.35
CA GLU A 134 -15.47 -39.16 -10.49
C GLU A 134 -16.40 -39.25 -9.28
N GLN A 135 -16.78 -40.46 -8.88
CA GLN A 135 -17.65 -40.70 -7.73
C GLN A 135 -17.07 -40.17 -6.41
N VAL A 136 -15.80 -40.48 -6.13
CA VAL A 136 -15.16 -40.04 -4.89
C VAL A 136 -14.95 -38.54 -4.86
N VAL A 137 -14.48 -37.95 -5.97
CA VAL A 137 -14.29 -36.49 -6.08
C VAL A 137 -15.61 -35.76 -5.91
N GLU A 138 -16.66 -36.19 -6.60
CA GLU A 138 -18.01 -35.60 -6.52
C GLU A 138 -18.56 -35.69 -5.10
N TYR A 139 -18.42 -36.84 -4.44
CA TYR A 139 -18.84 -37.01 -3.05
C TYR A 139 -18.10 -36.05 -2.11
N ILE A 140 -16.77 -35.98 -2.21
CA ILE A 140 -15.95 -35.09 -1.38
C ILE A 140 -16.38 -33.63 -1.59
N LEU A 141 -16.54 -33.19 -2.83
CA LEU A 141 -16.91 -31.81 -3.16
C LEU A 141 -18.29 -31.44 -2.58
N TYR A 142 -19.32 -32.26 -2.84
CA TYR A 142 -20.64 -31.98 -2.28
C TYR A 142 -20.66 -32.02 -0.76
N MET A 143 -19.90 -32.92 -0.13
CA MET A 143 -19.81 -32.94 1.33
C MET A 143 -19.15 -31.66 1.88
N LEU A 144 -18.07 -31.18 1.27
CA LEU A 144 -17.41 -29.95 1.71
C LEU A 144 -18.29 -28.72 1.49
N TRP A 145 -19.00 -28.63 0.37
CA TRP A 145 -19.97 -27.56 0.10
C TRP A 145 -21.14 -27.59 1.09
N ASP A 146 -21.72 -28.77 1.36
CA ASP A 146 -22.85 -28.92 2.29
C ASP A 146 -22.45 -28.66 3.74
N VAL A 147 -21.18 -28.84 4.10
CA VAL A 147 -20.62 -28.42 5.39
C VAL A 147 -20.52 -26.88 5.50
N GLY A 148 -20.59 -26.17 4.37
CA GLY A 148 -20.54 -24.71 4.30
C GLY A 148 -19.16 -24.15 3.95
N LEU A 149 -18.27 -24.95 3.34
CA LEU A 149 -16.98 -24.48 2.84
C LEU A 149 -17.10 -23.99 1.39
N LYS A 150 -16.39 -22.92 1.07
CA LYS A 150 -16.18 -22.46 -0.30
C LYS A 150 -14.96 -23.17 -0.85
N VAL A 151 -15.17 -24.03 -1.85
CA VAL A 151 -14.12 -24.90 -2.39
C VAL A 151 -13.87 -24.58 -3.86
N GLY A 152 -12.70 -24.00 -4.15
CA GLY A 152 -12.11 -24.02 -5.48
C GLY A 152 -11.49 -25.40 -5.73
N HIS A 153 -11.64 -25.96 -6.92
CA HIS A 153 -11.05 -27.28 -7.20
C HIS A 153 -10.58 -27.45 -8.63
N SER A 154 -9.68 -28.41 -8.82
CA SER A 154 -9.33 -28.94 -10.13
C SER A 154 -9.02 -30.43 -10.05
N THR A 155 -9.38 -31.17 -11.09
CA THR A 155 -9.12 -32.62 -11.21
C THR A 155 -8.22 -32.86 -12.41
N ARG A 156 -6.96 -33.24 -12.17
CA ARG A 156 -5.91 -33.23 -13.19
C ARG A 156 -4.92 -34.36 -13.02
N SER A 157 -4.31 -34.77 -14.12
CA SER A 157 -3.09 -35.59 -14.10
C SER A 157 -1.85 -34.72 -13.88
N ALA A 158 -0.71 -35.35 -13.53
CA ALA A 158 0.56 -34.63 -13.47
C ALA A 158 0.89 -33.94 -14.80
N GLU A 159 0.61 -34.60 -15.93
CA GLU A 159 0.79 -34.04 -17.28
C GLU A 159 -0.04 -32.77 -17.50
N ASP A 160 -1.32 -32.81 -17.15
CA ASP A 160 -2.22 -31.65 -17.28
C ASP A 160 -1.75 -30.48 -16.42
N CYS A 161 -1.27 -30.75 -15.20
CA CYS A 161 -0.73 -29.74 -14.30
C CYS A 161 0.50 -29.05 -14.91
N ILE A 162 1.45 -29.81 -15.45
CA ILE A 162 2.66 -29.25 -16.08
C ILE A 162 2.30 -28.44 -17.34
N ARG A 163 1.43 -28.98 -18.21
CA ARG A 163 0.98 -28.27 -19.42
C ARG A 163 0.33 -26.94 -19.08
N ASN A 164 -0.60 -26.95 -18.12
CA ASN A 164 -1.33 -25.74 -17.74
C ASN A 164 -0.45 -24.73 -17.00
N ALA A 165 0.51 -25.19 -16.19
CA ALA A 165 1.48 -24.30 -15.53
C ALA A 165 2.43 -23.62 -16.52
N LYS A 166 2.74 -24.27 -17.64
CA LYS A 166 3.51 -23.63 -18.72
C LYS A 166 2.69 -22.55 -19.43
N ALA A 167 1.38 -22.78 -19.63
CA ALA A 167 0.48 -21.88 -20.34
C ALA A 167 -0.08 -20.70 -19.51
N ASP A 168 -0.26 -20.86 -18.20
CA ASP A 168 -0.93 -19.88 -17.34
C ASP A 168 -0.13 -19.61 -16.06
N LEU A 169 0.24 -18.34 -15.85
CA LEU A 169 1.01 -17.89 -14.69
C LEU A 169 0.27 -18.05 -13.36
N THR A 170 -1.06 -17.92 -13.35
CA THR A 170 -1.89 -18.10 -12.16
C THR A 170 -1.83 -19.55 -11.70
N ILE A 171 -1.97 -20.50 -12.63
CA ILE A 171 -1.86 -21.93 -12.36
C ILE A 171 -0.41 -22.27 -11.94
N ARG A 172 0.58 -21.72 -12.64
CA ARG A 172 2.00 -21.85 -12.27
C ARG A 172 2.23 -21.44 -10.82
N THR A 173 1.73 -20.28 -10.43
CA THR A 173 1.86 -19.76 -9.07
C THR A 173 1.14 -20.64 -8.05
N ALA A 174 -0.09 -21.07 -8.34
CA ALA A 174 -0.85 -21.95 -7.45
C ALA A 174 -0.14 -23.28 -7.17
N LEU A 175 0.51 -23.87 -8.19
CA LEU A 175 1.29 -25.11 -8.04
C LEU A 175 2.62 -24.90 -7.29
N LEU A 176 3.23 -23.70 -7.34
CA LEU A 176 4.40 -23.38 -6.50
C LEU A 176 4.10 -23.52 -5.01
N GLU A 177 2.83 -23.35 -4.63
CA GLU A 177 2.33 -23.39 -3.26
C GLU A 177 1.75 -24.74 -2.87
N MET A 178 1.88 -25.75 -3.73
CA MET A 178 1.21 -27.02 -3.49
C MET A 178 1.75 -27.73 -2.25
N ARG A 179 0.83 -28.33 -1.49
CA ARG A 179 1.13 -29.08 -0.28
C ARG A 179 0.30 -30.35 -0.27
N TRP A 180 0.97 -31.49 -0.15
CA TRP A 180 0.31 -32.77 -0.03
C TRP A 180 -0.57 -32.81 1.23
N LEU A 181 -1.85 -33.15 1.06
CA LEU A 181 -2.78 -33.29 2.17
C LEU A 181 -2.96 -34.76 2.53
N TRP A 182 -3.29 -35.59 1.54
CA TRP A 182 -3.71 -36.97 1.76
C TRP A 182 -3.71 -37.83 0.48
N GLY A 183 -3.98 -39.13 0.63
CA GLY A 183 -4.01 -40.11 -0.46
C GLY A 183 -2.61 -40.58 -0.89
N ASP A 184 -2.46 -40.93 -2.16
CA ASP A 184 -1.24 -41.56 -2.68
C ASP A 184 -0.07 -40.58 -2.84
N GLN A 185 0.80 -40.54 -1.83
CA GLN A 185 1.98 -39.65 -1.79
C GLN A 185 2.95 -39.81 -2.99
N PRO A 186 3.19 -41.01 -3.56
CA PRO A 186 4.07 -41.13 -4.74
C PRO A 186 3.61 -40.29 -5.94
N LEU A 187 2.30 -40.16 -6.15
CA LEU A 187 1.73 -39.38 -7.25
C LEU A 187 2.03 -37.88 -7.08
N PHE A 188 1.91 -37.36 -5.84
CA PHE A 188 2.32 -36.00 -5.51
C PHE A 188 3.84 -35.79 -5.69
N ALA A 189 4.65 -36.75 -5.24
CA ALA A 189 6.11 -36.66 -5.37
C ALA A 189 6.54 -36.61 -6.85
N GLU A 190 5.86 -37.36 -7.73
CA GLU A 190 6.06 -37.29 -9.18
C GLU A 190 5.73 -35.89 -9.71
N LEU A 191 4.53 -35.35 -9.41
CA LEU A 191 4.14 -34.01 -9.82
C LEU A 191 5.16 -32.96 -9.37
N TRP A 192 5.60 -33.00 -8.11
CA TRP A 192 6.59 -32.04 -7.60
C TRP A 192 7.92 -32.12 -8.33
N LYS A 193 8.44 -33.33 -8.55
CA LYS A 193 9.67 -33.55 -9.31
C LYS A 193 9.55 -33.00 -10.72
N ARG A 194 8.43 -33.26 -11.41
CA ARG A 194 8.16 -32.75 -12.75
C ARG A 194 8.05 -31.22 -12.77
N TYR A 195 7.36 -30.63 -11.80
CA TYR A 195 7.21 -29.17 -11.69
C TYR A 195 8.58 -28.47 -11.54
N LEU A 196 9.45 -28.99 -10.68
CA LEU A 196 10.80 -28.46 -10.48
C LEU A 196 11.65 -28.52 -11.77
N ASN A 197 11.55 -29.62 -12.53
CA ASN A 197 12.43 -29.88 -13.67
C ASN A 197 11.90 -29.31 -14.99
N GLU A 198 10.58 -29.25 -15.17
CA GLU A 198 9.96 -28.88 -16.44
C GLU A 198 9.35 -27.49 -16.45
N VAL A 199 8.99 -26.94 -15.28
CA VAL A 199 8.38 -25.61 -15.17
C VAL A 199 9.38 -24.62 -14.59
N MET A 200 9.93 -24.90 -13.40
CA MET A 200 10.83 -23.95 -12.72
C MET A 200 12.22 -23.86 -13.35
N ALA A 201 12.67 -24.91 -14.02
CA ALA A 201 13.97 -24.91 -14.66
C ALA A 201 14.04 -23.82 -15.75
N ASN A 202 15.00 -22.91 -15.63
CA ASN A 202 15.32 -21.86 -16.60
C ASN A 202 14.27 -20.76 -16.84
N THR A 203 13.15 -20.73 -16.11
CA THR A 203 12.05 -19.74 -16.29
C THR A 203 11.99 -18.70 -15.16
N ALA A 204 12.95 -18.69 -14.23
CA ALA A 204 12.93 -17.79 -13.07
C ALA A 204 12.83 -16.31 -13.43
N VAL A 205 13.51 -15.89 -14.50
CA VAL A 205 13.51 -14.49 -14.96
C VAL A 205 12.11 -14.06 -15.44
N GLU A 206 11.52 -14.84 -16.34
CA GLU A 206 10.16 -14.63 -16.85
C GLU A 206 9.14 -14.60 -15.72
N PHE A 207 9.26 -15.52 -14.75
CA PHE A 207 8.35 -15.58 -13.62
C PHE A 207 8.42 -14.32 -12.75
N VAL A 208 9.63 -13.84 -12.46
CA VAL A 208 9.84 -12.61 -11.69
C VAL A 208 9.26 -11.41 -12.42
N GLU A 209 9.60 -11.21 -13.69
CA GLU A 209 9.12 -10.08 -14.49
C GLU A 209 7.59 -10.04 -14.52
N ALA A 210 6.98 -11.21 -14.78
CA ALA A 210 5.53 -11.31 -14.81
C ALA A 210 4.88 -11.04 -13.44
N LYS A 211 5.51 -11.44 -12.33
CA LYS A 211 5.00 -11.17 -10.97
C LYS A 211 5.18 -9.73 -10.51
N LEU A 212 6.24 -9.06 -10.96
CA LEU A 212 6.40 -7.62 -10.74
C LEU A 212 5.36 -6.84 -11.55
N ALA A 213 5.10 -7.22 -12.80
CA ALA A 213 4.04 -6.62 -13.61
C ALA A 213 2.63 -6.83 -13.02
N GLU A 214 2.31 -8.03 -12.51
CA GLU A 214 1.04 -8.32 -11.82
C GLU A 214 0.85 -7.44 -10.57
N ARG A 215 1.94 -7.20 -9.81
CA ARG A 215 1.93 -6.29 -8.66
C ARG A 215 1.65 -4.85 -9.10
N ASP A 216 2.39 -4.36 -10.08
CA ASP A 216 2.28 -2.97 -10.52
C ASP A 216 0.89 -2.67 -11.07
N ALA A 217 0.32 -3.58 -11.88
CA ALA A 217 -1.05 -3.46 -12.37
C ALA A 217 -2.09 -3.41 -11.23
N ARG A 218 -1.92 -4.24 -10.18
CA ARG A 218 -2.80 -4.20 -9.00
C ARG A 218 -2.69 -2.88 -8.24
N HIS A 219 -1.48 -2.37 -8.03
CA HIS A 219 -1.29 -1.08 -7.35
C HIS A 219 -1.96 0.06 -8.10
N SER A 220 -1.82 0.11 -9.43
CA SER A 220 -2.47 1.14 -10.25
C SER A 220 -4.00 1.07 -10.18
N GLN A 221 -4.59 -0.12 -10.09
CA GLN A 221 -6.05 -0.29 -9.95
C GLN A 221 -6.57 0.11 -8.55
N MET A 222 -5.79 -0.11 -7.50
CA MET A 222 -6.20 0.14 -6.11
C MET A 222 -5.85 1.55 -5.61
N GLY A 223 -5.14 2.34 -6.42
CA GLY A 223 -4.54 3.61 -6.04
C GLY A 223 -3.08 3.43 -5.62
N ASP A 224 -2.19 4.22 -6.21
CA ASP A 224 -0.74 4.05 -6.08
C ASP A 224 -0.14 4.49 -4.72
N SER A 225 -0.98 4.88 -3.76
CA SER A 225 -0.54 5.29 -2.43
C SER A 225 -0.81 4.22 -1.37
N ARG A 226 0.22 3.98 -0.56
CA ARG A 226 0.16 3.12 0.64
C ARG A 226 -0.53 3.78 1.83
N TYR A 227 -0.72 5.09 1.77
CA TYR A 227 -1.15 5.92 2.89
C TYR A 227 -2.63 6.29 2.82
N VAL A 228 -3.42 5.54 2.03
CA VAL A 228 -4.88 5.70 1.95
C VAL A 228 -5.52 5.38 3.30
N LEU A 229 -6.40 6.25 3.81
CA LEU A 229 -6.99 6.15 5.15
C LEU A 229 -7.91 4.95 5.36
N GLU A 230 -8.49 4.39 4.31
CA GLU A 230 -9.25 3.12 4.35
C GLU A 230 -8.53 2.00 3.57
N PRO A 231 -7.39 1.51 4.08
CA PRO A 231 -6.54 0.60 3.32
C PRO A 231 -7.14 -0.81 3.24
N ASN A 232 -6.82 -1.52 2.14
CA ASN A 232 -7.06 -2.96 2.04
C ASN A 232 -5.84 -3.74 2.56
N VAL A 233 -6.03 -4.55 3.60
CA VAL A 233 -4.97 -5.27 4.32
C VAL A 233 -4.31 -6.35 3.44
N LYS A 234 -5.05 -6.88 2.46
CA LYS A 234 -4.60 -7.97 1.59
C LYS A 234 -4.04 -7.45 0.27
N GLU A 235 -4.86 -6.77 -0.50
CA GLU A 235 -4.57 -6.39 -1.88
C GLU A 235 -3.98 -4.97 -2.00
N GLY A 236 -4.02 -4.15 -0.94
CA GLY A 236 -3.44 -2.80 -0.96
C GLY A 236 -1.91 -2.79 -1.09
N LYS A 237 -1.35 -1.63 -1.47
CA LYS A 237 0.09 -1.40 -1.54
C LYS A 237 0.70 -1.48 -0.13
N GLY A 238 1.67 -2.38 0.06
CA GLY A 238 2.21 -2.74 1.37
C GLY A 238 1.39 -3.79 2.14
N GLY A 239 0.38 -4.41 1.51
CA GLY A 239 -0.46 -5.45 2.11
C GLY A 239 0.11 -6.87 2.01
N LEU A 240 -0.67 -7.86 2.43
CA LEU A 240 -0.26 -9.29 2.43
C LEU A 240 0.11 -9.80 1.04
N ARG A 241 -0.56 -9.32 -0.03
CA ARG A 241 -0.28 -9.74 -1.41
C ARG A 241 1.13 -9.36 -1.83
N ASP A 242 1.63 -8.20 -1.41
CA ASP A 242 3.02 -7.81 -1.69
C ASP A 242 3.98 -8.81 -1.05
N LEU A 243 3.77 -9.17 0.23
CA LEU A 243 4.57 -10.21 0.91
C LEU A 243 4.48 -11.58 0.21
N HIS A 244 3.29 -11.98 -0.26
CA HIS A 244 3.14 -13.22 -1.03
C HIS A 244 3.92 -13.17 -2.35
N THR A 245 3.88 -12.05 -3.07
CA THR A 245 4.70 -11.87 -4.29
C THR A 245 6.18 -12.06 -3.99
N LEU A 246 6.69 -11.49 -2.89
CA LEU A 246 8.08 -11.67 -2.49
C LEU A 246 8.40 -13.12 -2.12
N TYR A 247 7.50 -13.77 -1.37
CA TYR A 247 7.62 -15.19 -1.05
C TYR A 247 7.67 -16.06 -2.31
N TRP A 248 6.81 -15.79 -3.31
CA TRP A 248 6.79 -16.52 -4.57
C TRP A 248 8.07 -16.31 -5.37
N ILE A 249 8.53 -15.07 -5.51
CA ILE A 249 9.79 -14.77 -6.19
C ILE A 249 10.94 -15.50 -5.50
N ALA A 250 11.03 -15.41 -4.17
CA ALA A 250 12.04 -16.09 -3.39
C ALA A 250 12.03 -17.62 -3.58
N LYS A 251 10.85 -18.23 -3.39
CA LYS A 251 10.64 -19.68 -3.53
C LYS A 251 10.96 -20.15 -4.94
N TYR A 252 10.58 -19.38 -5.95
CA TYR A 252 10.83 -19.75 -7.35
C TYR A 252 12.31 -19.64 -7.72
N MET A 253 12.98 -18.56 -7.31
CA MET A 253 14.38 -18.30 -7.64
C MET A 253 15.35 -19.17 -6.84
N TYR A 254 15.12 -19.31 -5.53
CA TYR A 254 16.07 -19.91 -4.59
C TYR A 254 15.66 -21.29 -4.09
N ARG A 255 14.47 -21.78 -4.49
CA ARG A 255 13.93 -23.09 -4.07
C ARG A 255 13.82 -23.22 -2.55
N VAL A 256 13.61 -22.11 -1.87
CA VAL A 256 13.41 -22.04 -0.42
C VAL A 256 11.95 -22.25 -0.05
N ASN A 257 11.70 -22.82 1.12
CA ASN A 257 10.33 -22.98 1.63
C ASN A 257 9.95 -21.92 2.67
N ASP A 258 10.94 -21.22 3.23
CA ASP A 258 10.81 -20.19 4.25
C ASP A 258 11.70 -18.97 3.92
N ILE A 259 11.25 -17.78 4.28
CA ILE A 259 12.03 -16.54 4.14
C ILE A 259 13.31 -16.56 4.99
N ALA A 260 13.31 -17.31 6.10
CA ALA A 260 14.47 -17.47 6.97
C ALA A 260 15.65 -18.14 6.23
N GLU A 261 15.36 -19.07 5.31
CA GLU A 261 16.37 -19.76 4.51
C GLU A 261 17.14 -18.80 3.60
N LEU A 262 16.50 -17.71 3.14
CA LEU A 262 17.20 -16.66 2.37
C LEU A 262 18.22 -15.89 3.20
N ALA A 263 17.94 -15.70 4.48
CA ALA A 263 18.86 -15.03 5.39
C ALA A 263 20.06 -15.93 5.70
N ASP A 264 19.83 -17.23 5.87
CA ASP A 264 20.90 -18.21 6.08
C ASP A 264 21.76 -18.39 4.82
N ALA A 265 21.18 -18.25 3.62
CA ALA A 265 21.89 -18.19 2.34
C ALA A 265 22.60 -16.85 2.05
N GLY A 266 22.47 -15.85 2.94
CA GLY A 266 23.10 -14.54 2.79
C GLY A 266 22.51 -13.64 1.69
N ILE A 267 21.33 -13.99 1.16
CA ILE A 267 20.65 -13.23 0.09
C ILE A 267 20.02 -11.96 0.67
N ILE A 268 19.43 -12.07 1.86
CA ILE A 268 18.90 -10.94 2.63
C ILE A 268 19.54 -10.91 4.01
N SER A 269 19.50 -9.75 4.65
CA SER A 269 19.99 -9.62 6.02
C SER A 269 19.02 -10.27 7.03
N ARG A 270 19.54 -10.80 8.14
CA ARG A 270 18.70 -11.30 9.25
C ARG A 270 17.67 -10.25 9.75
N PRO A 271 18.01 -8.95 9.87
CA PRO A 271 17.03 -7.91 10.15
C PRO A 271 15.90 -7.79 9.12
N ALA A 272 16.20 -7.90 7.81
CA ALA A 272 15.18 -7.88 6.76
C ALA A 272 14.22 -9.07 6.89
N ALA A 273 14.73 -10.28 7.11
CA ALA A 273 13.89 -11.46 7.35
C ALA A 273 12.98 -11.29 8.58
N ARG A 274 13.51 -10.74 9.69
CA ARG A 274 12.69 -10.45 10.89
C ARG A 274 11.60 -9.43 10.61
N ARG A 275 11.87 -8.38 9.82
CA ARG A 275 10.85 -7.40 9.40
C ARG A 275 9.75 -8.05 8.59
N PHE A 276 10.11 -8.94 7.65
CA PHE A 276 9.14 -9.70 6.87
C PHE A 276 8.18 -10.50 7.77
N VAL A 277 8.74 -11.31 8.68
CA VAL A 277 7.95 -12.13 9.62
C VAL A 277 7.07 -11.27 10.52
N LYS A 278 7.59 -10.15 11.03
CA LYS A 278 6.82 -9.21 11.86
C LYS A 278 5.67 -8.57 11.09
N ALA A 279 5.91 -8.12 9.86
CA ALA A 279 4.90 -7.49 9.03
C ALA A 279 3.79 -8.49 8.67
N GLN A 280 4.16 -9.70 8.29
CA GLN A 280 3.22 -10.78 7.97
C GLN A 280 2.35 -11.13 9.19
N ALA A 281 2.97 -11.33 10.35
CA ALA A 281 2.25 -11.63 11.60
C ALA A 281 1.25 -10.52 11.96
N PHE A 282 1.67 -9.26 11.88
CA PHE A 282 0.79 -8.12 12.15
C PHE A 282 -0.40 -8.08 11.19
N LEU A 283 -0.17 -8.18 9.88
CA LEU A 283 -1.22 -8.11 8.87
C LEU A 283 -2.20 -9.30 8.99
N TRP A 284 -1.72 -10.50 9.34
CA TRP A 284 -2.61 -11.61 9.66
C TRP A 284 -3.44 -11.37 10.90
N THR A 285 -2.88 -10.83 11.97
CA THR A 285 -3.64 -10.48 13.18
C THR A 285 -4.73 -9.46 12.85
N VAL A 286 -4.41 -8.40 12.11
CA VAL A 286 -5.39 -7.39 11.65
C VAL A 286 -6.49 -8.08 10.84
N ARG A 287 -6.14 -8.90 9.85
CA ARG A 287 -7.10 -9.59 8.99
C ARG A 287 -8.01 -10.54 9.77
N CYS A 288 -7.46 -11.29 10.74
CA CYS A 288 -8.26 -12.19 11.58
C CYS A 288 -9.26 -11.41 12.45
N HIS A 289 -8.83 -10.33 13.10
CA HIS A 289 -9.76 -9.47 13.84
C HIS A 289 -10.84 -8.89 12.95
N LEU A 290 -10.50 -8.39 11.76
CA LEU A 290 -11.45 -7.79 10.82
C LEU A 290 -12.51 -8.81 10.37
N HIS A 291 -12.07 -10.01 10.02
CA HIS A 291 -12.96 -11.10 9.62
C HIS A 291 -13.89 -11.53 10.76
N TYR A 292 -13.38 -11.68 11.99
CA TYR A 292 -14.22 -12.04 13.14
C TYR A 292 -15.14 -10.90 13.61
N LEU A 293 -14.74 -9.65 13.41
CA LEU A 293 -15.55 -8.47 13.72
C LEU A 293 -16.73 -8.34 12.74
N THR A 294 -16.48 -8.56 11.45
CA THR A 294 -17.47 -8.36 10.39
C THR A 294 -18.23 -9.64 10.00
N ASP A 295 -17.79 -10.80 10.51
CA ASP A 295 -18.29 -12.16 10.18
C ASP A 295 -18.33 -12.46 8.67
N ARG A 296 -17.42 -11.84 7.92
CA ARG A 296 -17.32 -11.96 6.46
C ARG A 296 -15.86 -11.79 6.01
N PRO A 297 -15.49 -12.21 4.78
CA PRO A 297 -14.14 -12.01 4.24
C PRO A 297 -13.94 -10.54 3.79
N GLU A 298 -14.10 -9.59 4.71
CA GLU A 298 -13.81 -8.18 4.50
C GLU A 298 -12.35 -7.89 4.76
N ASP A 299 -11.65 -7.30 3.78
CA ASP A 299 -10.22 -7.01 3.87
C ASP A 299 -9.94 -5.49 3.97
N ARG A 300 -10.97 -4.63 3.97
CA ARG A 300 -10.83 -3.16 4.05
C ARG A 300 -11.00 -2.66 5.49
N LEU A 301 -10.06 -1.83 5.95
CA LEU A 301 -10.16 -1.09 7.21
C LEU A 301 -10.95 0.21 6.99
N THR A 302 -12.27 0.11 6.88
CA THR A 302 -13.15 1.28 6.76
C THR A 302 -13.24 2.09 8.05
N PHE A 303 -13.60 3.37 7.94
CA PHE A 303 -13.62 4.27 9.10
C PHE A 303 -14.49 3.77 10.27
N ASP A 304 -15.57 3.04 9.99
CA ASP A 304 -16.51 2.49 10.98
C ASP A 304 -15.89 1.34 11.80
N VAL A 305 -15.04 0.50 11.19
CA VAL A 305 -14.41 -0.64 11.89
C VAL A 305 -13.13 -0.27 12.63
N GLN A 306 -12.43 0.79 12.20
CA GLN A 306 -11.13 1.18 12.74
C GLN A 306 -11.11 1.44 14.27
N PRO A 307 -12.11 2.13 14.88
CA PRO A 307 -12.12 2.33 16.34
C PRO A 307 -12.20 1.02 17.12
N GLU A 308 -13.08 0.11 16.69
CA GLU A 308 -13.26 -1.21 17.32
C GLU A 308 -12.01 -2.10 17.13
N MET A 309 -11.38 -2.03 15.96
CA MET A 309 -10.10 -2.69 15.70
C MET A 309 -9.01 -2.23 16.66
N ALA A 310 -8.93 -0.92 16.94
CA ALA A 310 -7.95 -0.38 17.88
C ALA A 310 -8.16 -0.92 19.31
N VAL A 311 -9.41 -1.06 19.76
CA VAL A 311 -9.76 -1.65 21.05
C VAL A 311 -9.34 -3.13 21.09
N ARG A 312 -9.74 -3.91 20.08
CA ARG A 312 -9.43 -5.35 19.98
C ARG A 312 -7.94 -5.64 19.94
N MET A 313 -7.16 -4.76 19.30
CA MET A 313 -5.71 -4.88 19.21
C MET A 313 -4.98 -4.15 20.36
N HIS A 314 -5.70 -3.73 21.41
CA HIS A 314 -5.18 -3.16 22.64
C HIS A 314 -4.39 -1.85 22.47
N TYR A 315 -4.80 -0.99 21.53
CA TYR A 315 -4.25 0.37 21.40
C TYR A 315 -4.93 1.33 22.38
N ALA A 316 -4.31 1.53 23.54
CA ALA A 316 -4.76 2.52 24.52
C ALA A 316 -4.72 3.96 24.00
N GLU A 317 -5.61 4.81 24.50
CA GLU A 317 -5.56 6.25 24.28
C GLU A 317 -4.36 6.88 25.01
N ARG A 318 -3.89 8.03 24.51
CA ARG A 318 -2.88 8.87 25.17
C ARG A 318 -3.31 10.32 25.10
N SER A 319 -2.73 11.17 25.95
CA SER A 319 -3.10 12.59 26.11
C SER A 319 -3.20 13.41 24.81
N CYS A 320 -2.46 13.01 23.75
CA CYS A 320 -2.47 13.70 22.45
C CYS A 320 -2.73 12.76 21.25
N SER A 321 -3.20 11.53 21.45
CA SER A 321 -3.48 10.62 20.32
C SER A 321 -4.56 9.59 20.66
N ARG A 322 -5.56 9.46 19.79
CA ARG A 322 -6.63 8.48 19.95
C ARG A 322 -6.11 7.06 19.72
N GLY A 323 -6.75 6.05 20.34
CA GLY A 323 -6.38 4.64 20.14
C GLY A 323 -6.37 4.25 18.66
N VAL A 324 -7.39 4.72 17.91
CA VAL A 324 -7.53 4.52 16.46
C VAL A 324 -6.36 5.10 15.65
N GLU A 325 -5.94 6.33 15.95
CA GLU A 325 -4.82 6.98 15.27
C GLU A 325 -3.51 6.23 15.53
N ARG A 326 -3.31 5.73 16.76
CA ARG A 326 -2.13 4.93 17.10
C ARG A 326 -2.11 3.59 16.37
N PHE A 327 -3.27 2.93 16.27
CA PHE A 327 -3.43 1.70 15.51
C PHE A 327 -3.11 1.93 14.03
N MET A 328 -3.76 2.90 13.41
CA MET A 328 -3.57 3.22 11.99
C MET A 328 -2.15 3.69 11.70
N LYS A 329 -1.52 4.44 12.60
CA LYS A 329 -0.09 4.80 12.50
C LYS A 329 0.80 3.56 12.49
N HIS A 330 0.57 2.59 13.37
CA HIS A 330 1.34 1.35 13.35
C HIS A 330 1.07 0.55 12.06
N TYR A 331 -0.18 0.50 11.59
CA TYR A 331 -0.52 -0.12 10.32
C TYR A 331 0.28 0.48 9.15
N PHE A 332 0.30 1.81 8.99
CA PHE A 332 1.03 2.46 7.91
C PHE A 332 2.55 2.28 8.02
N LEU A 333 3.10 2.20 9.24
CA LEU A 333 4.51 1.84 9.44
C LEU A 333 4.82 0.40 9.01
N ILE A 334 3.90 -0.55 9.25
CA ILE A 334 4.04 -1.93 8.76
C ILE A 334 3.90 -1.97 7.23
N ALA A 335 2.89 -1.31 6.67
CA ALA A 335 2.72 -1.18 5.23
C ALA A 335 4.00 -0.61 4.62
N LYS A 336 4.59 0.43 5.25
CA LYS A 336 5.90 1.02 4.93
C LYS A 336 7.01 -0.02 4.82
N ASP A 337 7.23 -0.80 5.87
CA ASP A 337 8.23 -1.87 5.92
C ASP A 337 8.05 -2.89 4.78
N VAL A 338 6.81 -3.25 4.42
CA VAL A 338 6.53 -4.19 3.31
C VAL A 338 7.00 -3.63 1.96
N GLY A 339 6.78 -2.34 1.70
CA GLY A 339 7.26 -1.73 0.45
C GLY A 339 8.78 -1.64 0.37
N ASP A 340 9.47 -1.40 1.50
CA ASP A 340 10.93 -1.39 1.54
C ASP A 340 11.51 -2.79 1.30
N LEU A 341 10.90 -3.83 1.89
CA LEU A 341 11.23 -5.21 1.57
C LEU A 341 10.98 -5.50 0.09
N THR A 342 9.88 -5.00 -0.46
CA THR A 342 9.54 -5.23 -1.86
C THR A 342 10.61 -4.69 -2.80
N ARG A 343 11.06 -3.45 -2.58
CA ARG A 343 12.16 -2.85 -3.35
C ARG A 343 13.47 -3.63 -3.23
N LEU A 344 13.81 -4.08 -2.01
CA LEU A 344 15.01 -4.89 -1.77
C LEU A 344 15.00 -6.17 -2.61
N PHE A 345 13.89 -6.91 -2.60
CA PHE A 345 13.75 -8.16 -3.35
C PHE A 345 13.74 -7.94 -4.87
N CYS A 346 13.12 -6.87 -5.37
CA CYS A 346 13.19 -6.50 -6.78
C CYS A 346 14.63 -6.28 -7.25
N ALA A 347 15.44 -5.54 -6.49
CA ALA A 347 16.84 -5.33 -6.87
C ALA A 347 17.68 -6.62 -6.84
N ILE A 348 17.45 -7.49 -5.83
CA ILE A 348 18.12 -8.80 -5.77
C ILE A 348 17.78 -9.64 -7.00
N ALA A 349 16.50 -9.65 -7.39
CA ALA A 349 16.05 -10.31 -8.61
C ALA A 349 16.75 -9.75 -9.86
N GLU A 350 16.75 -8.44 -10.05
CA GLU A 350 17.39 -7.77 -11.19
C GLU A 350 18.91 -8.02 -11.26
N GLU A 351 19.63 -8.02 -10.14
CA GLU A 351 21.07 -8.32 -10.09
C GLU A 351 21.37 -9.72 -10.62
N GLN A 352 20.54 -10.71 -10.27
CA GLN A 352 20.68 -12.08 -10.76
C GLN A 352 20.37 -12.18 -12.26
N HIS A 353 19.41 -11.40 -12.77
CA HIS A 353 19.09 -11.36 -14.20
C HIS A 353 20.29 -10.89 -15.03
N LYS A 354 21.09 -9.95 -14.50
CA LYS A 354 22.28 -9.42 -15.16
C LYS A 354 23.49 -10.38 -15.18
N ARG A 355 23.51 -11.43 -14.34
CA ARG A 355 24.65 -12.36 -14.17
C ARG A 355 24.71 -13.54 -15.16
N LYS A 356 23.75 -13.72 -16.08
CA LYS A 356 23.88 -14.75 -17.14
C LYS A 356 25.02 -14.39 -18.11
N PRO A 357 25.82 -15.37 -18.59
CA PRO A 357 26.95 -15.09 -19.47
C PRO A 357 26.41 -14.63 -20.83
N ARG A 358 26.48 -13.32 -21.09
CA ARG A 358 26.39 -12.78 -22.45
C ARG A 358 27.59 -13.29 -23.24
N ARG A 359 27.47 -14.48 -23.85
CA ARG A 359 28.45 -15.05 -24.78
C ARG A 359 28.63 -14.23 -26.08
N LEU A 360 28.06 -13.03 -26.19
CA LEU A 360 28.09 -12.19 -27.39
C LEU A 360 28.15 -10.68 -27.07
N GLN A 361 29.01 -10.25 -26.14
CA GLN A 361 29.39 -8.83 -26.06
C GLN A 361 30.89 -8.66 -25.79
N LEU A 362 31.70 -8.95 -26.82
CA LEU A 362 33.11 -8.51 -26.91
C LEU A 362 33.28 -6.98 -27.02
N GLY A 363 32.26 -6.20 -26.63
CA GLY A 363 32.24 -4.72 -26.68
C GLY A 363 31.76 -4.03 -25.40
N ARG A 364 31.49 -4.76 -24.30
CA ARG A 364 31.07 -4.16 -23.01
C ARG A 364 32.05 -4.37 -21.85
N LEU A 365 33.31 -4.71 -22.15
CA LEU A 365 34.38 -4.83 -21.15
C LEU A 365 34.73 -3.51 -20.42
N PHE A 366 34.03 -2.41 -20.72
CA PHE A 366 34.19 -1.13 -20.05
C PHE A 366 32.83 -0.45 -19.81
N SER A 367 31.90 -1.09 -19.11
CA SER A 367 30.87 -0.31 -18.41
C SER A 367 31.58 0.52 -17.33
N ARG A 368 32.05 1.71 -17.70
CA ARG A 368 32.70 2.65 -16.77
C ARG A 368 31.75 2.85 -15.60
N ARG A 369 32.20 2.45 -14.41
CA ARG A 369 31.59 2.91 -13.15
C ARG A 369 31.75 4.42 -13.14
N THR A 370 30.67 5.14 -13.41
CA THR A 370 30.66 6.59 -13.35
C THR A 370 30.47 6.97 -11.89
N ILE A 371 31.40 7.72 -11.33
CA ILE A 371 31.24 8.28 -10.00
C ILE A 371 30.55 9.64 -10.16
N VAL A 372 29.39 9.81 -9.54
CA VAL A 372 28.61 11.04 -9.55
C VAL A 372 28.44 11.49 -8.11
N ALA A 373 29.01 12.67 -7.77
CA ALA A 373 28.93 13.26 -6.44
C ALA A 373 29.30 12.29 -5.28
N GLY A 374 30.26 11.38 -5.51
CA GLY A 374 30.69 10.39 -4.51
C GLY A 374 29.88 9.09 -4.47
N PHE A 375 28.98 8.87 -5.43
CA PHE A 375 28.19 7.64 -5.59
C PHE A 375 28.52 6.93 -6.89
N VAL A 376 28.38 5.61 -6.91
CA VAL A 376 28.55 4.81 -8.12
C VAL A 376 27.22 4.79 -8.86
N LEU A 377 27.21 5.25 -10.10
CA LEU A 377 26.05 5.09 -11.00
C LEU A 377 26.22 3.79 -11.80
N GLU A 378 25.45 2.77 -11.47
CA GLU A 378 25.48 1.47 -12.13
C GLU A 378 24.07 1.03 -12.55
N GLY A 379 23.87 0.79 -13.85
CA GLY A 379 22.58 0.35 -14.37
C GLY A 379 21.44 1.36 -14.18
N GLY A 380 21.74 2.66 -14.19
CA GLY A 380 20.76 3.74 -14.00
C GLY A 380 20.36 3.98 -12.55
N ARG A 381 21.05 3.35 -11.57
CA ARG A 381 20.82 3.57 -10.15
C ARG A 381 22.08 4.01 -9.40
N LEU A 382 21.91 4.89 -8.42
CA LEU A 382 22.99 5.30 -7.51
C LEU A 382 23.20 4.28 -6.40
N ASP A 383 24.44 3.84 -6.21
CA ASP A 383 24.87 3.00 -5.09
C ASP A 383 26.06 3.62 -4.35
N VAL A 384 26.34 3.13 -3.15
CA VAL A 384 27.48 3.57 -2.34
C VAL A 384 28.80 3.03 -2.89
N THR A 385 29.87 3.79 -2.69
CA THR A 385 31.23 3.36 -3.07
C THR A 385 31.81 2.35 -2.08
N ASN A 386 31.40 2.44 -0.81
CA ASN A 386 31.83 1.55 0.26
C ASN A 386 30.71 1.39 1.31
N ASP A 387 30.74 0.26 2.04
CA ASP A 387 29.71 -0.12 3.00
C ASP A 387 29.59 0.81 4.23
N HIS A 388 30.64 1.59 4.52
CA HIS A 388 30.74 2.47 5.68
C HIS A 388 30.58 3.96 5.32
N GLN A 389 30.22 4.28 4.07
CA GLN A 389 30.21 5.65 3.56
C GLN A 389 29.37 6.60 4.41
N PHE A 390 28.16 6.19 4.82
CA PHE A 390 27.28 7.00 5.66
C PHE A 390 27.68 7.03 7.15
N GLU A 391 28.54 6.11 7.60
CA GLU A 391 29.08 6.13 8.95
C GLU A 391 30.23 7.12 9.06
N ILE A 392 31.01 7.26 7.99
CA ILE A 392 32.14 8.19 7.86
C ILE A 392 31.63 9.60 7.53
N GLU A 393 30.72 9.73 6.57
CA GLU A 393 30.16 11.00 6.11
C GLU A 393 28.62 10.96 6.16
N PRO A 394 28.00 11.30 7.31
CA PRO A 394 26.54 11.26 7.44
C PRO A 394 25.80 12.16 6.44
N VAL A 395 26.39 13.32 6.07
CA VAL A 395 25.84 14.26 5.08
C VAL A 395 25.63 13.60 3.70
N ALA A 396 26.42 12.57 3.37
CA ALA A 396 26.23 11.79 2.15
C ALA A 396 24.84 11.15 2.07
N MET A 397 24.14 10.91 3.19
CA MET A 397 22.75 10.44 3.13
C MET A 397 21.82 11.46 2.47
N ILE A 398 21.95 12.76 2.77
CA ILE A 398 21.16 13.82 2.11
C ILE A 398 21.63 14.00 0.67
N ARG A 399 22.96 14.00 0.47
CA ARG A 399 23.58 14.12 -0.86
C ARG A 399 23.09 13.04 -1.83
N LEU A 400 22.87 11.81 -1.36
CA LEU A 400 22.37 10.70 -2.18
C LEU A 400 21.02 11.04 -2.84
N PHE A 401 20.04 11.52 -2.06
CA PHE A 401 18.71 11.87 -2.59
C PHE A 401 18.77 13.12 -3.47
N HIS A 402 19.60 14.09 -3.10
CA HIS A 402 19.83 15.27 -3.91
C HIS A 402 20.41 14.90 -5.28
N THR A 403 21.46 14.08 -5.31
CA THR A 403 22.07 13.60 -6.56
C THR A 403 21.09 12.76 -7.38
N ALA A 404 20.26 11.92 -6.74
CA ALA A 404 19.22 11.16 -7.42
C ALA A 404 18.25 12.08 -8.17
N LEU A 405 17.77 13.14 -7.52
CA LEU A 405 16.88 14.15 -8.11
C LEU A 405 17.57 14.90 -9.26
N GLU A 406 18.75 15.47 -9.00
CA GLU A 406 19.48 16.30 -9.97
C GLU A 406 19.88 15.53 -11.23
N HIS A 407 20.07 14.21 -11.13
CA HIS A 407 20.40 13.37 -12.28
C HIS A 407 19.20 12.59 -12.85
N ASP A 408 18.02 12.67 -12.23
CA ASP A 408 16.82 11.91 -12.61
C ASP A 408 17.10 10.39 -12.67
N VAL A 409 17.76 9.89 -11.61
CA VAL A 409 18.16 8.48 -11.48
C VAL A 409 17.62 7.92 -10.17
N ASP A 410 17.32 6.62 -10.19
CA ASP A 410 16.79 5.93 -9.02
C ASP A 410 17.93 5.55 -8.05
N ILE A 411 17.60 5.23 -6.80
CA ILE A 411 18.58 4.82 -5.78
C ILE A 411 18.56 3.31 -5.67
N HIS A 412 19.74 2.70 -5.69
CA HIS A 412 19.86 1.27 -5.55
C HIS A 412 19.32 0.81 -4.18
N PRO A 413 18.44 -0.22 -4.10
CA PRO A 413 17.88 -0.66 -2.81
C PRO A 413 18.91 -1.09 -1.77
N ARG A 414 20.11 -1.49 -2.18
CA ARG A 414 21.22 -1.72 -1.23
C ARG A 414 21.69 -0.43 -0.57
N ALA A 415 21.83 0.67 -1.32
CA ALA A 415 22.13 1.98 -0.76
C ALA A 415 21.02 2.43 0.21
N LEU A 416 19.74 2.21 -0.13
CA LEU A 416 18.62 2.52 0.78
C LEU A 416 18.65 1.67 2.07
N ASP A 417 18.97 0.37 1.99
CA ASP A 417 19.15 -0.47 3.18
C ASP A 417 20.34 0.00 4.04
N ARG A 418 21.43 0.48 3.42
CA ARG A 418 22.56 1.11 4.13
C ARG A 418 22.15 2.40 4.82
N VAL A 419 21.40 3.27 4.13
CA VAL A 419 20.82 4.48 4.73
C VAL A 419 19.98 4.11 5.96
N HIS A 420 19.10 3.11 5.84
CA HIS A 420 18.24 2.66 6.95
C HIS A 420 19.03 2.21 8.18
N ARG A 421 20.14 1.48 7.97
CA ARG A 421 21.04 1.04 9.06
C ARG A 421 21.81 2.21 9.69
N SER A 422 22.11 3.23 8.91
CA SER A 422 22.89 4.40 9.32
C SER A 422 22.04 5.57 9.83
N LEU A 423 20.71 5.45 9.91
CA LEU A 423 19.81 6.52 10.40
C LEU A 423 20.19 7.09 11.77
N LYS A 424 20.87 6.31 12.63
CA LYS A 424 21.35 6.78 13.94
C LYS A 424 22.44 7.85 13.84
N ARG A 425 23.11 7.96 12.69
CA ARG A 425 24.11 9.00 12.39
C ARG A 425 23.48 10.36 12.05
N ILE A 426 22.16 10.40 11.84
CA ILE A 426 21.40 11.66 11.73
C ILE A 426 21.13 12.19 13.15
N ASP A 427 22.18 12.70 13.79
CA ASP A 427 22.15 13.24 15.15
C ASP A 427 21.98 14.78 15.15
N ALA A 428 22.25 15.44 16.28
CA ALA A 428 22.14 16.90 16.37
C ALA A 428 23.22 17.64 15.54
N ALA A 429 24.42 17.06 15.41
CA ALA A 429 25.51 17.65 14.64
C ALA A 429 25.17 17.63 13.15
N MET A 430 24.80 16.47 12.61
CA MET A 430 24.39 16.36 11.19
C MET A 430 23.17 17.24 10.87
N ARG A 431 22.21 17.36 11.79
CA ARG A 431 21.03 18.22 11.60
C ARG A 431 21.35 19.72 11.55
N SER A 432 22.45 20.13 12.14
CA SER A 432 22.90 21.54 12.17
C SER A 432 23.98 21.82 11.13
N ASP A 433 24.36 20.81 10.34
CA ASP A 433 25.37 20.92 9.31
C ASP A 433 24.89 21.83 8.16
N PRO A 434 25.63 22.90 7.80
CA PRO A 434 25.20 23.84 6.76
C PRO A 434 25.02 23.20 5.37
N ASP A 435 25.87 22.23 5.01
CA ASP A 435 25.77 21.55 3.71
C ASP A 435 24.55 20.64 3.65
N ALA A 436 24.24 19.92 4.73
CA ALA A 436 23.02 19.11 4.79
C ALA A 436 21.74 19.96 4.64
N ASN A 437 21.68 21.12 5.31
CA ASN A 437 20.54 22.03 5.22
C ASN A 437 20.43 22.70 3.84
N ARG A 438 21.57 23.10 3.24
CA ARG A 438 21.62 23.63 1.88
C ARG A 438 21.11 22.61 0.86
N LEU A 439 21.63 21.37 0.87
CA LEU A 439 21.20 20.30 -0.04
C LEU A 439 19.70 19.99 0.11
N PHE A 440 19.18 20.04 1.33
CA PHE A 440 17.74 19.83 1.57
C PHE A 440 16.89 20.94 0.96
N ILE A 441 17.27 22.21 1.11
CA ILE A 441 16.56 23.33 0.48
C ILE A 441 16.67 23.30 -1.05
N GLU A 442 17.84 22.96 -1.59
CA GLU A 442 18.04 22.77 -3.03
C GLU A 442 17.09 21.69 -3.57
N MET A 443 16.95 20.55 -2.88
CA MET A 443 15.96 19.52 -3.25
C MET A 443 14.52 20.05 -3.15
N LEU A 444 14.16 20.64 -2.00
CA LEU A 444 12.79 21.10 -1.73
C LEU A 444 12.33 22.14 -2.75
N THR A 445 13.25 22.96 -3.24
CA THR A 445 12.99 24.07 -4.17
C THR A 445 13.48 23.77 -5.59
N SER A 446 13.81 22.51 -5.91
CA SER A 446 14.33 22.14 -7.23
C SER A 446 13.35 22.50 -8.34
N ARG A 447 13.89 22.70 -9.55
CA ARG A 447 13.11 22.84 -10.78
C ARG A 447 12.66 21.48 -11.33
N LYS A 448 13.16 20.39 -10.76
CA LYS A 448 12.64 19.03 -10.95
C LYS A 448 11.63 18.72 -9.86
N ASN A 449 10.80 17.70 -10.09
CA ASN A 449 9.74 17.34 -9.15
C ASN A 449 10.32 16.89 -7.78
N PRO A 450 10.16 17.69 -6.71
CA PRO A 450 10.71 17.37 -5.39
C PRO A 450 9.97 16.20 -4.72
N GLU A 451 8.76 15.87 -5.18
CA GLU A 451 7.89 14.85 -4.57
C GLU A 451 8.59 13.49 -4.49
N VAL A 452 9.20 13.03 -5.58
CA VAL A 452 9.83 11.71 -5.66
C VAL A 452 10.99 11.59 -4.68
N ALA A 453 11.86 12.61 -4.63
CA ALA A 453 13.00 12.63 -3.73
C ALA A 453 12.56 12.68 -2.26
N LEU A 454 11.60 13.56 -1.92
CA LEU A 454 11.08 13.68 -0.55
C LEU A 454 10.34 12.41 -0.10
N ARG A 455 9.59 11.77 -1.00
CA ARG A 455 8.95 10.48 -0.77
C ARG A 455 9.98 9.40 -0.46
N HIS A 456 11.06 9.30 -1.24
CA HIS A 456 12.15 8.36 -0.96
C HIS A 456 12.90 8.68 0.35
N MET A 457 13.10 9.96 0.68
CA MET A 457 13.66 10.37 1.98
C MET A 457 12.73 10.01 3.14
N ASN A 458 11.42 10.18 2.99
CA ASN A 458 10.44 9.80 3.99
C ASN A 458 10.41 8.28 4.20
N GLU A 459 10.38 7.53 3.10
CA GLU A 459 10.34 6.06 3.14
C GLU A 459 11.64 5.46 3.69
N SER A 460 12.81 6.00 3.35
CA SER A 460 14.06 5.57 3.99
C SER A 460 14.17 5.96 5.48
N GLY A 461 13.31 6.86 5.96
CA GLY A 461 13.31 7.38 7.34
C GLY A 461 14.27 8.55 7.55
N VAL A 462 14.98 8.98 6.51
CA VAL A 462 15.92 10.12 6.55
C VAL A 462 15.19 11.42 6.85
N LEU A 463 14.06 11.68 6.18
CA LEU A 463 13.32 12.93 6.31
C LEU A 463 12.87 13.17 7.76
N GLY A 464 12.23 12.19 8.38
CA GLY A 464 11.74 12.29 9.75
C GLY A 464 12.86 12.34 10.81
N ARG A 465 14.06 11.84 10.49
CA ARG A 465 15.25 11.97 11.35
C ARG A 465 15.93 13.32 11.19
N PHE A 466 15.97 13.86 9.97
CA PHE A 466 16.59 15.15 9.65
C PHE A 466 15.73 16.35 10.10
N ILE A 467 14.40 16.22 9.96
CA ILE A 467 13.39 17.15 10.47
C ILE A 467 12.54 16.40 11.53
N PRO A 468 12.91 16.45 12.83
CA PRO A 468 12.21 15.69 13.87
C PRO A 468 10.71 16.01 13.99
N ASP A 469 10.33 17.27 13.73
CA ASP A 469 8.93 17.68 13.71
C ASP A 469 8.15 16.97 12.59
N PHE A 470 8.77 16.77 11.42
CA PHE A 470 8.21 15.92 10.35
C PHE A 470 8.10 14.47 10.81
N GLY A 471 9.12 13.95 11.50
CA GLY A 471 9.13 12.60 12.05
C GLY A 471 7.93 12.30 12.99
N ARG A 472 7.31 13.32 13.58
CA ARG A 472 6.10 13.16 14.41
C ARG A 472 4.85 12.93 13.57
N VAL A 473 4.76 13.56 12.39
CA VAL A 473 3.61 13.44 11.48
C VAL A 473 3.74 12.30 10.47
N VAL A 474 4.90 11.62 10.40
CA VAL A 474 5.06 10.39 9.60
C VAL A 474 4.02 9.35 10.00
N ALA A 475 3.30 8.82 9.02
CA ALA A 475 2.22 7.86 9.20
C ALA A 475 1.10 8.37 10.14
N GLN A 476 1.00 9.68 10.36
CA GLN A 476 -0.04 10.26 11.19
C GLN A 476 -1.32 10.35 10.37
N MET A 477 -2.33 9.59 10.79
CA MET A 477 -3.68 9.73 10.29
C MET A 477 -4.37 10.90 11.00
N GLN A 478 -5.20 11.63 10.25
CA GLN A 478 -6.27 12.42 10.84
C GLN A 478 -7.57 11.64 10.71
N TYR A 479 -8.24 11.38 11.83
CA TYR A 479 -9.53 10.71 11.81
C TYR A 479 -10.63 11.72 11.47
N ASP A 480 -10.67 12.13 10.19
CA ASP A 480 -11.74 12.92 9.59
C ASP A 480 -12.10 12.36 8.21
N MET A 481 -13.33 12.60 7.76
CA MET A 481 -13.86 12.06 6.50
C MET A 481 -13.32 12.76 5.25
N TYR A 482 -12.48 13.79 5.41
CA TYR A 482 -12.06 14.63 4.30
C TYR A 482 -10.71 14.22 3.73
N HIS A 483 -9.76 13.78 4.57
CA HIS A 483 -8.43 13.39 4.10
C HIS A 483 -8.43 11.95 3.55
N VAL A 484 -7.82 11.77 2.39
CA VAL A 484 -7.58 10.43 1.84
C VAL A 484 -6.22 9.89 2.30
N PHE A 485 -5.27 10.75 2.67
CA PHE A 485 -3.89 10.39 2.97
C PHE A 485 -3.45 10.70 4.41
N THR A 486 -2.35 10.08 4.87
CA THR A 486 -1.65 10.49 6.10
C THR A 486 -1.03 11.88 5.94
N VAL A 487 -0.77 12.58 7.05
CA VAL A 487 -0.28 13.97 7.05
C VAL A 487 1.05 14.14 6.30
N ASP A 488 1.98 13.21 6.46
CA ASP A 488 3.26 13.22 5.77
C ASP A 488 3.11 13.03 4.25
N GLU A 489 2.23 12.12 3.84
CA GLU A 489 1.92 11.88 2.44
C GLU A 489 1.23 13.08 1.81
N HIS A 490 0.23 13.65 2.49
CA HIS A 490 -0.45 14.88 2.10
C HIS A 490 0.53 16.02 1.87
N THR A 491 1.48 16.21 2.80
CA THR A 491 2.51 17.25 2.69
C THR A 491 3.40 17.06 1.44
N VAL A 492 3.82 15.81 1.17
CA VAL A 492 4.64 15.50 -0.01
C VAL A 492 3.85 15.70 -1.31
N GLN A 493 2.58 15.30 -1.35
CA GLN A 493 1.70 15.55 -2.50
C GLN A 493 1.43 17.03 -2.73
N ALA A 494 1.22 17.82 -1.67
CA ALA A 494 1.05 19.27 -1.78
C ALA A 494 2.28 19.93 -2.43
N LEU A 495 3.49 19.47 -2.12
CA LEU A 495 4.72 19.93 -2.78
C LEU A 495 4.80 19.51 -4.24
N GLY A 496 4.36 18.29 -4.58
CA GLY A 496 4.23 17.83 -5.97
C GLY A 496 3.25 18.69 -6.77
N ILE A 497 2.07 18.97 -6.20
CA ILE A 497 1.07 19.84 -6.83
C ILE A 497 1.59 21.27 -6.98
N LEU A 498 2.27 21.82 -5.98
CA LEU A 498 2.88 23.13 -6.07
C LEU A 498 3.92 23.19 -7.20
N HIS A 499 4.72 22.13 -7.35
CA HIS A 499 5.64 21.99 -8.47
C HIS A 499 4.90 21.91 -9.81
N SER A 500 3.83 21.11 -9.93
CA SER A 500 3.02 21.03 -11.15
C SER A 500 2.31 22.34 -11.51
N LEU A 501 1.91 23.16 -10.51
CA LEU A 501 1.44 24.53 -10.74
C LEU A 501 2.55 25.36 -11.41
N GLU A 502 3.77 25.30 -10.89
CA GLU A 502 4.93 26.03 -11.42
C GLU A 502 5.43 25.49 -12.76
N ALA A 503 5.25 24.20 -13.04
CA ALA A 503 5.57 23.60 -14.33
C ALA A 503 4.52 23.89 -15.41
N GLY A 504 3.38 24.51 -15.05
CA GLY A 504 2.28 24.78 -15.98
C GLY A 504 1.44 23.56 -16.34
N GLU A 505 1.59 22.46 -15.61
CA GLU A 505 0.88 21.19 -15.86
C GLU A 505 -0.60 21.27 -15.47
N LEU A 506 -0.97 22.23 -14.61
CA LEU A 506 -2.31 22.40 -14.04
C LEU A 506 -3.05 23.63 -14.60
N MET A 507 -2.66 24.12 -15.77
CA MET A 507 -3.27 25.30 -16.42
C MET A 507 -4.78 25.14 -16.67
N ASN A 508 -5.26 23.92 -16.91
CA ASN A 508 -6.69 23.68 -17.16
C ASN A 508 -7.49 23.65 -15.86
N GLU A 509 -6.94 23.05 -14.81
CA GLU A 509 -7.63 22.81 -13.54
C GLU A 509 -7.52 23.98 -12.55
N ALA A 510 -6.42 24.74 -12.62
CA ALA A 510 -6.10 25.86 -11.72
C ALA A 510 -5.38 27.03 -12.44
N PRO A 511 -5.97 27.59 -13.51
CA PRO A 511 -5.31 28.58 -14.39
C PRO A 511 -4.75 29.79 -13.63
N THR A 512 -5.54 30.36 -12.73
CA THR A 512 -5.14 31.57 -11.98
C THR A 512 -3.90 31.32 -11.13
N SER A 513 -3.82 30.20 -10.41
CA SER A 513 -2.65 29.88 -9.59
C SER A 513 -1.42 29.54 -10.44
N SER A 514 -1.60 28.84 -11.56
CA SER A 514 -0.52 28.52 -12.49
C SER A 514 0.06 29.77 -13.18
N GLU A 515 -0.73 30.82 -13.40
CA GLU A 515 -0.21 32.11 -13.90
C GLU A 515 0.49 32.92 -12.81
N ILE A 516 -0.08 32.94 -11.60
CA ILE A 516 0.38 33.77 -10.48
C ILE A 516 1.69 33.26 -9.87
N ILE A 517 1.91 31.94 -9.84
CA ILE A 517 3.10 31.35 -9.23
C ILE A 517 4.40 31.86 -9.85
N HIS A 518 4.38 32.26 -11.12
CA HIS A 518 5.53 32.86 -11.81
C HIS A 518 5.79 34.33 -11.45
N GLN A 519 4.86 34.96 -10.73
CA GLN A 519 4.92 36.37 -10.34
C GLN A 519 5.36 36.55 -8.88
N ILE A 520 5.60 35.47 -8.14
CA ILE A 520 6.01 35.53 -6.72
C ILE A 520 7.50 35.87 -6.59
N ALA A 521 7.85 36.67 -5.58
CA ALA A 521 9.22 36.93 -5.19
C ALA A 521 9.71 35.88 -4.17
N SER A 522 8.86 35.52 -3.20
CA SER A 522 9.22 34.68 -2.05
C SER A 522 9.05 33.18 -2.32
N ARG A 523 9.58 32.68 -3.45
CA ARG A 523 9.42 31.27 -3.87
C ARG A 523 9.94 30.28 -2.82
N ARG A 524 11.13 30.50 -2.27
CA ARG A 524 11.72 29.61 -1.24
C ARG A 524 10.82 29.51 -0.01
N ALA A 525 10.27 30.64 0.44
CA ALA A 525 9.33 30.69 1.55
C ALA A 525 8.04 29.92 1.26
N LEU A 526 7.50 30.00 0.04
CA LEU A 526 6.30 29.23 -0.35
C LEU A 526 6.52 27.72 -0.23
N TYR A 527 7.63 27.20 -0.77
CA TYR A 527 7.95 25.78 -0.70
C TYR A 527 8.17 25.31 0.74
N VAL A 528 8.88 26.10 1.55
CA VAL A 528 9.09 25.77 2.98
C VAL A 528 7.78 25.84 3.75
N ALA A 529 6.93 26.84 3.51
CA ALA A 529 5.60 26.91 4.12
C ALA A 529 4.73 25.72 3.73
N THR A 530 4.76 25.30 2.47
CA THR A 530 4.04 24.12 1.98
C THR A 530 4.55 22.85 2.66
N PHE A 531 5.86 22.71 2.88
CA PHE A 531 6.42 21.60 3.65
C PHE A 531 6.02 21.62 5.14
N LEU A 532 5.71 22.79 5.69
CA LEU A 532 5.47 22.97 7.13
C LEU A 532 4.01 23.19 7.52
N HIS A 533 3.09 23.42 6.57
CA HIS A 533 1.71 23.87 6.85
C HIS A 533 0.99 23.02 7.90
N ASP A 534 1.25 21.71 7.86
CA ASP A 534 0.60 20.70 8.70
C ASP A 534 1.55 19.99 9.68
N ILE A 535 2.79 20.48 9.85
CA ILE A 535 3.87 19.82 10.60
C ILE A 535 3.57 19.60 12.09
N ALA A 536 2.57 20.31 12.62
CA ALA A 536 2.16 20.26 14.01
C ALA A 536 0.82 19.53 14.22
N LYS A 537 0.23 18.91 13.19
CA LYS A 537 -0.95 18.05 13.35
C LYS A 537 -0.67 16.91 14.35
N GLY A 538 -1.64 16.64 15.23
CA GLY A 538 -1.51 15.67 16.32
C GLY A 538 -0.83 16.20 17.60
N ARG A 539 -0.54 17.51 17.67
CA ARG A 539 -0.16 18.19 18.93
C ARG A 539 -1.40 18.76 19.63
N SER A 540 -1.29 19.00 20.93
CA SER A 540 -2.33 19.68 21.71
C SER A 540 -2.33 21.18 21.40
N GLY A 541 -3.41 21.68 20.80
CA GLY A 541 -3.58 23.10 20.45
C GLY A 541 -3.91 23.31 18.97
N ASP A 542 -3.90 24.56 18.53
CA ASP A 542 -4.07 24.92 17.12
C ASP A 542 -2.79 24.54 16.34
N HIS A 543 -2.91 23.63 15.38
CA HIS A 543 -1.76 23.13 14.62
C HIS A 543 -1.13 24.21 13.74
N SER A 544 -1.90 25.18 13.25
CA SER A 544 -1.37 26.26 12.43
C SER A 544 -0.48 27.20 13.27
N VAL A 545 -0.89 27.50 14.50
CA VAL A 545 -0.09 28.31 15.44
C VAL A 545 1.20 27.59 15.82
N LEU A 546 1.09 26.33 16.23
CA LEU A 546 2.26 25.51 16.60
C LEU A 546 3.18 25.25 15.39
N GLY A 547 2.62 25.13 14.19
CA GLY A 547 3.37 25.00 12.94
C GLY A 547 4.18 26.27 12.64
N ALA A 548 3.60 27.44 12.88
CA ALA A 548 4.30 28.72 12.71
C ALA A 548 5.49 28.85 13.68
N GLU A 549 5.34 28.42 14.93
CA GLU A 549 6.46 28.35 15.90
C GLU A 549 7.58 27.42 15.42
N VAL A 550 7.22 26.28 14.81
CA VAL A 550 8.20 25.38 14.19
C VAL A 550 8.90 26.07 13.01
N ALA A 551 8.17 26.79 12.16
CA ALA A 551 8.73 27.53 11.03
C ALA A 551 9.73 28.61 11.47
N ILE A 552 9.40 29.39 12.52
CA ILE A 552 10.30 30.40 13.10
C ILE A 552 11.61 29.77 13.57
N LYS A 553 11.55 28.62 14.23
CA LYS A 553 12.73 27.93 14.74
C LYS A 553 13.54 27.26 13.62
N LEU A 554 12.86 26.73 12.60
CA LEU A 554 13.46 25.90 11.57
C LEU A 554 14.03 26.74 10.41
N GLY A 555 13.42 27.87 10.08
CA GLY A 555 13.82 28.73 8.96
C GLY A 555 15.31 29.08 8.97
N PRO A 556 15.87 29.64 10.05
CA PRO A 556 17.29 29.98 10.13
C PRO A 556 18.21 28.77 10.00
N ARG A 557 17.82 27.61 10.56
CA ARG A 557 18.58 26.35 10.41
C ARG A 557 18.64 25.90 8.95
N LEU A 558 17.56 26.11 8.21
CA LEU A 558 17.47 25.79 6.77
C LEU A 558 18.14 26.86 5.89
N GLY A 559 18.71 27.92 6.46
CA GLY A 559 19.33 29.02 5.70
C GLY A 559 18.32 29.96 5.04
N LEU A 560 17.14 30.13 5.63
CA LEU A 560 16.21 31.20 5.26
C LEU A 560 16.65 32.53 5.88
N THR A 561 16.38 33.63 5.18
CA THR A 561 16.48 34.98 5.73
C THR A 561 15.38 35.23 6.78
N ASP A 562 15.49 36.34 7.53
CA ASP A 562 14.46 36.73 8.49
C ASP A 562 13.11 36.98 7.79
N GLU A 563 13.12 37.59 6.60
CA GLU A 563 11.92 37.83 5.78
C GLU A 563 11.31 36.52 5.27
N GLU A 564 12.12 35.59 4.75
CA GLU A 564 11.65 34.28 4.30
C GLU A 564 11.08 33.46 5.46
N THR A 565 11.71 33.55 6.63
CA THR A 565 11.28 32.86 7.87
C THR A 565 9.95 33.40 8.35
N GLU A 566 9.79 34.72 8.42
CA GLU A 566 8.54 35.38 8.81
C GLU A 566 7.42 35.05 7.82
N THR A 567 7.69 35.17 6.51
CA THR A 567 6.72 34.86 5.46
C THR A 567 6.27 33.41 5.53
N SER A 568 7.22 32.47 5.74
CA SER A 568 6.90 31.04 5.88
C SER A 568 6.05 30.78 7.12
N ALA A 569 6.40 31.38 8.27
CA ALA A 569 5.65 31.22 9.50
C ALA A 569 4.23 31.80 9.40
N TRP A 570 4.07 32.96 8.75
CA TRP A 570 2.76 33.57 8.49
C TRP A 570 1.91 32.68 7.58
N LEU A 571 2.47 32.16 6.49
CA LEU A 571 1.76 31.23 5.60
C LEU A 571 1.30 29.97 6.33
N VAL A 572 2.18 29.37 7.15
CA VAL A 572 1.82 28.20 7.97
C VAL A 572 0.72 28.53 8.97
N ARG A 573 0.78 29.71 9.61
CA ARG A 573 -0.26 30.15 10.55
C ARG A 573 -1.63 30.31 9.88
N GLU A 574 -1.63 30.87 8.67
CA GLU A 574 -2.86 31.31 8.00
C GLU A 574 -3.29 30.37 6.84
N HIS A 575 -2.68 29.19 6.67
CA HIS A 575 -2.91 28.32 5.51
C HIS A 575 -4.38 27.91 5.31
N LEU A 576 -5.19 27.87 6.38
CA LEU A 576 -6.62 27.56 6.30
C LEU A 576 -7.51 28.79 6.09
N SER A 577 -6.97 30.01 6.20
CA SER A 577 -7.77 31.23 6.26
C SER A 577 -8.46 31.52 4.93
N MET A 578 -7.77 31.37 3.80
CA MET A 578 -8.37 31.60 2.48
C MET A 578 -9.48 30.60 2.16
N SER A 579 -9.26 29.31 2.41
CA SER A 579 -10.29 28.27 2.17
C SER A 579 -11.48 28.41 3.11
N ARG A 580 -11.25 28.73 4.39
CA ARG A 580 -12.33 29.01 5.36
C ARG A 580 -13.17 30.20 4.93
N ILE A 581 -12.55 31.29 4.47
CA ILE A 581 -13.28 32.49 4.04
C ILE A 581 -14.03 32.20 2.74
N ALA A 582 -13.36 31.66 1.72
CA ALA A 582 -13.97 31.38 0.42
C ALA A 582 -15.15 30.40 0.50
N PHE A 583 -15.11 29.40 1.39
CA PHE A 583 -16.12 28.33 1.42
C PHE A 583 -17.16 28.46 2.54
N LYS A 584 -16.93 29.32 3.54
CA LYS A 584 -17.83 29.44 4.71
C LYS A 584 -18.33 30.86 4.99
N ARG A 585 -17.86 31.87 4.27
CA ARG A 585 -18.32 33.26 4.42
C ARG A 585 -18.86 33.77 3.10
N ASP A 586 -19.64 34.85 3.19
CA ASP A 586 -20.11 35.57 2.03
C ASP A 586 -18.97 36.46 1.48
N ILE A 587 -18.49 36.16 0.28
CA ILE A 587 -17.44 36.91 -0.42
C ILE A 587 -18.00 38.15 -1.14
N ASP A 588 -19.31 38.33 -1.14
CA ASP A 588 -20.01 39.55 -1.57
C ASP A 588 -20.05 40.64 -0.51
N ASP A 589 -19.91 40.26 0.76
CA ASP A 589 -19.84 41.23 1.86
C ASP A 589 -18.51 42.03 1.80
N PRO A 590 -18.56 43.37 1.62
CA PRO A 590 -17.37 44.21 1.65
C PRO A 590 -16.57 44.09 2.96
N LYS A 591 -17.24 43.79 4.07
CA LYS A 591 -16.57 43.58 5.36
C LYS A 591 -15.72 42.30 5.35
N THR A 592 -16.22 41.21 4.77
CA THR A 592 -15.43 39.97 4.57
C THR A 592 -14.16 40.25 3.76
N ILE A 593 -14.28 40.99 2.65
CA ILE A 593 -13.12 41.34 1.81
C ILE A 593 -12.14 42.25 2.58
N SER A 594 -12.65 43.26 3.28
CA SER A 594 -11.80 44.16 4.09
C SER A 594 -11.04 43.41 5.19
N ASP A 595 -11.69 42.46 5.86
CA ASP A 595 -11.07 41.65 6.93
C ASP A 595 -10.01 40.70 6.35
N PHE A 596 -10.28 40.10 5.18
CA PHE A 596 -9.31 39.26 4.49
C PHE A 596 -8.10 40.05 3.99
N VAL A 597 -8.32 41.25 3.43
CA VAL A 597 -7.24 42.15 3.00
C VAL A 597 -6.40 42.60 4.20
N ALA A 598 -7.03 42.91 5.35
CA ALA A 598 -6.32 43.26 6.58
C ALA A 598 -5.47 42.09 7.11
N LEU A 599 -5.89 40.84 6.90
CA LEU A 599 -5.12 39.65 7.25
C LEU A 599 -3.91 39.46 6.31
N VAL A 600 -4.13 39.58 5.00
CA VAL A 600 -3.13 39.29 3.96
C VAL A 600 -2.09 40.41 3.81
N GLN A 601 -2.50 41.67 4.00
CA GLN A 601 -1.67 42.88 4.06
C GLN A 601 -0.91 43.27 2.79
N SER A 602 -0.55 42.35 1.89
CA SER A 602 0.20 42.67 0.67
C SER A 602 -0.19 41.81 -0.54
N PRO A 603 -0.02 42.32 -1.77
CA PRO A 603 -0.20 41.52 -2.99
C PRO A 603 0.68 40.27 -3.04
N GLU A 604 1.89 40.33 -2.49
CA GLU A 604 2.79 39.18 -2.44
C GLU A 604 2.23 38.05 -1.57
N ARG A 605 1.80 38.38 -0.35
CA ARG A 605 1.17 37.40 0.55
C ARG A 605 -0.11 36.81 -0.02
N LEU A 606 -0.89 37.60 -0.77
CA LEU A 606 -2.10 37.12 -1.45
C LEU A 606 -1.78 36.04 -2.48
N LYS A 607 -0.78 36.26 -3.32
CA LYS A 607 -0.32 35.29 -4.34
C LYS A 607 0.20 34.01 -3.69
N LEU A 608 1.03 34.13 -2.66
CA LEU A 608 1.59 32.99 -1.93
C LEU A 608 0.49 32.15 -1.27
N MET A 609 -0.45 32.79 -0.58
CA MET A 609 -1.57 32.13 0.10
C MET A 609 -2.49 31.40 -0.88
N LEU A 610 -2.78 31.99 -2.05
CA LEU A 610 -3.56 31.32 -3.09
C LEU A 610 -2.86 30.05 -3.58
N CYS A 611 -1.57 30.14 -3.91
CA CYS A 611 -0.81 28.98 -4.40
C CYS A 611 -0.77 27.85 -3.37
N LEU A 612 -0.49 28.16 -2.11
CA LEU A 612 -0.51 27.19 -1.00
C LEU A 612 -1.90 26.57 -0.82
N THR A 613 -2.96 27.40 -0.84
CA THR A 613 -4.35 26.93 -0.65
C THR A 613 -4.78 25.97 -1.76
N VAL A 614 -4.42 26.27 -3.02
CA VAL A 614 -4.73 25.38 -4.15
C VAL A 614 -3.95 24.08 -4.05
N ALA A 615 -2.66 24.15 -3.72
CA ALA A 615 -1.84 22.95 -3.53
C ALA A 615 -2.38 22.05 -2.41
N ASP A 616 -2.71 22.63 -1.26
CA ASP A 616 -3.27 21.95 -0.10
C ASP A 616 -4.60 21.25 -0.42
N ILE A 617 -5.59 21.97 -0.96
CA ILE A 617 -6.91 21.41 -1.26
C ILE A 617 -6.83 20.29 -2.30
N ARG A 618 -5.96 20.42 -3.30
CA ARG A 618 -5.76 19.37 -4.32
C ARG A 618 -5.06 18.14 -3.76
N ALA A 619 -4.19 18.30 -2.76
CA ALA A 619 -3.48 17.19 -2.11
C ALA A 619 -4.38 16.32 -1.21
N VAL A 620 -5.51 16.86 -0.74
CA VAL A 620 -6.46 16.12 0.12
C VAL A 620 -6.98 14.85 -0.56
N GLY A 621 -7.25 14.90 -1.88
CA GLY A 621 -7.73 13.78 -2.66
C GLY A 621 -8.35 14.14 -4.00
N PRO A 622 -8.52 13.17 -4.92
CA PRO A 622 -8.89 13.40 -6.31
C PRO A 622 -10.28 14.02 -6.51
N THR A 623 -11.19 13.82 -5.56
CA THR A 623 -12.58 14.30 -5.64
C THR A 623 -12.82 15.63 -4.92
N VAL A 624 -11.81 16.15 -4.23
CA VAL A 624 -11.95 17.32 -3.34
C VAL A 624 -11.91 18.61 -4.15
N TRP A 625 -11.05 18.70 -5.15
CA TRP A 625 -10.96 19.87 -6.03
C TRP A 625 -12.04 19.82 -7.12
N ASN A 626 -12.76 20.92 -7.31
CA ASN A 626 -13.78 21.05 -8.36
C ASN A 626 -13.89 22.50 -8.86
N ALA A 627 -14.59 22.68 -9.99
CA ALA A 627 -14.73 23.98 -10.64
C ALA A 627 -15.38 25.05 -9.74
N TRP A 628 -16.30 24.65 -8.86
CA TRP A 628 -16.96 25.56 -7.91
C TRP A 628 -15.97 26.11 -6.88
N LYS A 629 -15.19 25.24 -6.21
CA LYS A 629 -14.13 25.68 -5.28
C LYS A 629 -13.09 26.55 -5.95
N ALA A 630 -12.68 26.17 -7.17
CA ALA A 630 -11.74 26.96 -7.97
C ALA A 630 -12.30 28.37 -8.28
N GLY A 631 -13.59 28.46 -8.61
CA GLY A 631 -14.29 29.73 -8.83
C GLY A 631 -14.27 30.66 -7.61
N LEU A 632 -14.64 30.14 -6.44
CA LEU A 632 -14.67 30.92 -5.19
C LEU A 632 -13.29 31.44 -4.78
N LEU A 633 -12.24 30.62 -4.91
CA LEU A 633 -10.87 31.05 -4.61
C LEU A 633 -10.39 32.14 -5.56
N ARG A 634 -10.68 32.00 -6.86
CA ARG A 634 -10.35 32.99 -7.88
C ARG A 634 -11.08 34.31 -7.65
N GLU A 635 -12.35 34.25 -7.27
CA GLU A 635 -13.15 35.42 -7.00
C GLU A 635 -12.67 36.18 -5.75
N LEU A 636 -12.42 35.46 -4.64
CA LEU A 636 -11.86 36.05 -3.43
C LEU A 636 -10.49 36.70 -3.72
N TYR A 637 -9.63 36.03 -4.49
CA TYR A 637 -8.34 36.57 -4.92
C TYR A 637 -8.50 37.87 -5.71
N GLN A 638 -9.37 37.88 -6.73
CA GLN A 638 -9.60 39.04 -7.60
C GLN A 638 -10.08 40.24 -6.78
N ARG A 639 -11.07 40.05 -5.91
CA ARG A 639 -11.63 41.12 -5.06
C ARG A 639 -10.60 41.67 -4.08
N ALA A 640 -9.82 40.78 -3.44
CA ALA A 640 -8.76 41.20 -2.52
C ALA A 640 -7.64 41.96 -3.26
N GLN A 641 -7.27 41.51 -4.47
CA GLN A 641 -6.28 42.17 -5.31
C GLN A 641 -6.74 43.57 -5.73
N ASP A 642 -8.02 43.73 -6.09
CA ASP A 642 -8.59 45.02 -6.48
C ASP A 642 -8.50 46.04 -5.34
N VAL A 643 -8.80 45.62 -4.09
CA VAL A 643 -8.70 46.47 -2.90
C VAL A 643 -7.24 46.80 -2.59
N LEU A 644 -6.32 45.82 -2.61
CA LEU A 644 -4.90 46.01 -2.32
C LEU A 644 -4.20 46.93 -3.34
N THR A 645 -4.68 46.97 -4.58
CA THR A 645 -4.14 47.81 -5.66
C THR A 645 -4.85 49.16 -5.79
N GLY A 646 -5.76 49.49 -4.86
CA GLY A 646 -6.43 50.79 -4.82
C GLY A 646 -7.52 50.98 -5.88
N GLY A 647 -8.18 49.90 -6.32
CA GLY A 647 -9.34 49.95 -7.21
C GLY A 647 -9.02 50.11 -8.71
N PHE A 648 -7.75 50.20 -9.11
CA PHE A 648 -7.35 50.27 -10.52
C PHE A 648 -7.76 49.02 -11.33
N SER A 649 -8.02 47.89 -10.67
CA SER A 649 -8.47 46.64 -11.30
C SER A 649 -10.01 46.45 -11.26
N ALA A 650 -10.74 47.19 -10.42
CA ALA A 650 -12.22 47.14 -10.41
C ALA A 650 -12.82 47.68 -11.72
N THR A 651 -12.20 48.71 -12.30
CA THR A 651 -12.49 49.18 -13.66
C THR A 651 -12.17 48.12 -14.72
N ALA A 652 -11.10 47.33 -14.55
CA ALA A 652 -10.75 46.23 -15.44
C ALA A 652 -11.68 45.01 -15.28
N HIS A 653 -12.22 44.74 -14.09
CA HIS A 653 -13.21 43.70 -13.84
C HIS A 653 -14.56 44.06 -14.45
N ALA A 654 -15.08 45.27 -14.22
CA ALA A 654 -16.30 45.74 -14.87
C ALA A 654 -16.18 45.71 -16.41
N THR A 655 -14.98 45.98 -16.94
CA THR A 655 -14.69 45.88 -18.37
C THR A 655 -14.65 44.43 -18.85
N ARG A 656 -14.07 43.50 -18.08
CA ARG A 656 -14.06 42.05 -18.38
C ARG A 656 -15.44 41.40 -18.30
N VAL A 657 -16.25 41.75 -17.29
CA VAL A 657 -17.64 41.27 -17.17
C VAL A 657 -18.45 41.71 -18.38
N LYS A 658 -18.34 42.99 -18.78
CA LYS A 658 -18.95 43.48 -20.02
C LYS A 658 -18.44 42.75 -21.27
N ALA A 659 -17.15 42.45 -21.34
CA ALA A 659 -16.58 41.71 -22.47
C ALA A 659 -17.06 40.25 -22.53
N ALA A 660 -17.17 39.57 -21.38
CA ALA A 660 -17.68 38.20 -21.28
C ALA A 660 -19.18 38.14 -21.59
N GLN A 661 -19.97 39.09 -21.08
CA GLN A 661 -21.38 39.25 -21.44
C GLN A 661 -21.56 39.53 -22.94
N ALA A 662 -20.69 40.36 -23.53
CA ALA A 662 -20.70 40.61 -24.98
C ALA A 662 -20.34 39.37 -25.81
N ALA A 663 -19.35 38.58 -25.38
CA ALA A 663 -18.97 37.33 -26.04
C ALA A 663 -20.07 36.26 -25.95
N LEU A 664 -20.69 36.12 -24.77
CA LEU A 664 -21.83 35.23 -24.55
C LEU A 664 -23.03 35.65 -25.40
N ARG A 665 -23.34 36.95 -25.44
CA ARG A 665 -24.41 37.52 -26.29
C ARG A 665 -24.16 37.22 -27.77
N ALA A 666 -22.93 37.35 -28.24
CA ALA A 666 -22.57 37.04 -29.63
C ALA A 666 -22.78 35.54 -29.96
N GLU A 667 -22.41 34.64 -29.06
CA GLU A 667 -22.57 33.20 -29.28
C GLU A 667 -24.04 32.77 -29.19
N LEU A 668 -24.82 33.32 -28.25
CA LEU A 668 -26.26 33.05 -28.15
C LEU A 668 -27.04 33.56 -29.38
N LEU A 669 -26.66 34.72 -29.91
CA LEU A 669 -27.19 35.21 -31.20
C LEU A 669 -26.85 34.25 -32.35
N ARG A 670 -25.62 33.72 -32.39
CA ARG A 670 -25.19 32.74 -33.40
C ARG A 670 -25.98 31.42 -33.31
N LEU A 671 -26.38 31.03 -32.10
CA LEU A 671 -27.21 29.86 -31.81
C LEU A 671 -28.72 30.10 -32.01
N GLY A 672 -29.12 31.30 -32.46
CA GLY A 672 -30.48 31.62 -32.86
C GLY A 672 -31.42 32.09 -31.74
N TRP A 673 -30.88 32.52 -30.60
CA TRP A 673 -31.70 33.05 -29.51
C TRP A 673 -32.28 34.45 -29.85
N PRO A 674 -33.55 34.73 -29.51
CA PRO A 674 -34.14 36.06 -29.66
C PRO A 674 -33.44 37.11 -28.77
N PRO A 675 -33.19 38.34 -29.25
CA PRO A 675 -32.48 39.37 -28.47
C PRO A 675 -33.10 39.66 -27.09
N GLU A 676 -34.43 39.66 -26.99
CA GLU A 676 -35.15 39.92 -25.72
C GLU A 676 -34.93 38.82 -24.67
N GLU A 677 -34.80 37.56 -25.11
CA GLU A 677 -34.51 36.43 -24.21
C GLU A 677 -33.07 36.45 -23.73
N ILE A 678 -32.13 36.87 -24.60
CA ILE A 678 -30.73 37.03 -24.23
C ILE A 678 -30.58 38.15 -23.20
N ASP A 679 -31.24 39.30 -23.41
CA ASP A 679 -31.18 40.42 -22.47
C ASP A 679 -31.83 40.07 -21.13
N THR A 680 -32.93 39.31 -21.14
CA THR A 680 -33.56 38.76 -19.92
C THR A 680 -32.65 37.77 -19.20
N HIS A 681 -31.89 36.95 -19.95
CA HIS A 681 -30.94 35.99 -19.38
C HIS A 681 -29.73 36.69 -18.76
N LEU A 682 -29.14 37.66 -19.45
CA LEU A 682 -27.99 38.44 -18.97
C LEU A 682 -28.37 39.34 -17.77
N ALA A 683 -29.63 39.78 -17.67
CA ALA A 683 -30.12 40.56 -16.53
C ALA A 683 -30.25 39.76 -15.22
N ARG A 684 -30.11 38.43 -15.27
CA ARG A 684 -30.21 37.55 -14.08
C ARG A 684 -28.89 37.40 -13.31
N GLY A 685 -27.79 37.97 -13.81
CA GLY A 685 -26.45 37.92 -13.19
C GLY A 685 -25.48 37.05 -13.97
#